data_AF-A0A520YJ51-F1
#
_entry.id   AF-A0A520YJ51-F1
#
_cell.length_a   1.000
_cell.length_b   1.000
_cell.length_c   1.000
_cell.angle_alpha   90.00
_cell.angle_beta   90.00
_cell.angle_gamma   90.00
#
_symmetry.space_group_name_H-M   'P 1'
#
loop_
_entity.id
_entity.type
_entity.pdbx_description
1 polymer ?
#
loop_
_entity_poly.entity_id
_entity_poly.type
_entity_poly.pdbx_seq_one_letter_code
_entity_poly.pdbx_strand_id
1 'polypeptide(L)'
;MKSVAALAVLVLGVVSFGCSSSTSAPPLEPTGYQARVDAFFDLTIEAEPRNTYSEVMRVARGVAPDESKIQFDLDRLVRREDTSDFKLPVILWMLYEYGDSDLLSPEILANTKETLLQHKFWPDERMNEPDPEKTDSMVYVTENHFILYASSAYLVGQLYPDEVFAASGETGAQKMETFRPRVMRWLELRYRSGFSEWLSNVYYDEDIPGLIALVELAEDEEIRQLATMVLDTIYTDIALNQYEGTFGSTHGRTYEDKMGGSRDNTGSTAKLLFDLNEFAPGNMSSSLLALSSTYQLPRVIYEMAHDSERSVNRQRMGIRLEEAADWGLDTTRFEDGMTFMTLEAYTHPLTIGLWVEMLEAYGWWQHDDYSLFEPFRDVLENELVRNAFAIEAEKDITRNMRPEVNIYTHRTPSYMLSTAQDWRKGFGGDQQSIWQATLGKEAVAFTTHPGNESWEGDTPRYWTGYGTMPRAIQVENVVISLYDVDTTAQLYVPNQPLYTHAFLDKSEFDEAYKEGGWFFARYGDGYLALWASDPDADWLVNDDPDHQDLGDHEIIADGEKTIWICELGGGADYASFDAFKGAILAAPLSVDAEALTVDYESPSQGRLLMGWDGPLMQDGVAVDVADYPRYDNPYGTSDFPGEVISFRHRGQSLRLDFANRTREVNRFLD
;
A
#
# COMPACT_ATOMS: atom_id res chain seq x y z
N MET A 1 40.37 65.70 -35.07
CA MET A 1 40.12 64.86 -36.26
C MET A 1 39.86 63.44 -35.75
N LYS A 2 38.76 62.80 -36.20
CA LYS A 2 38.29 61.41 -35.98
C LYS A 2 39.17 60.54 -35.07
N SER A 3 38.73 59.91 -33.98
CA SER A 3 37.40 59.50 -33.50
C SER A 3 37.50 59.22 -31.99
N VAL A 4 36.46 59.57 -31.23
CA VAL A 4 36.38 59.38 -29.78
C VAL A 4 35.68 58.05 -29.49
N ALA A 5 36.28 57.23 -28.64
CA ALA A 5 35.62 56.13 -27.94
C ALA A 5 36.05 56.20 -26.47
N ALA A 6 35.07 56.35 -25.57
CA ALA A 6 35.24 56.17 -24.14
C ALA A 6 33.93 55.65 -23.53
N LEU A 7 34.01 54.38 -23.10
CA LEU A 7 33.46 53.77 -21.88
C LEU A 7 32.30 54.48 -21.15
N ALA A 8 31.20 53.74 -20.90
CA ALA A 8 30.91 53.13 -19.59
C ALA A 8 29.45 52.64 -19.47
N VAL A 9 29.32 51.35 -19.13
CA VAL A 9 28.36 50.67 -18.24
C VAL A 9 26.87 51.08 -18.30
N LEU A 10 26.06 50.14 -18.81
CA LEU A 10 24.59 50.17 -18.80
C LEU A 10 24.06 49.43 -17.55
N VAL A 11 23.28 50.14 -16.73
CA VAL A 11 22.25 49.58 -15.85
C VAL A 11 20.94 50.23 -16.29
N LEU A 12 19.99 49.43 -16.78
CA LEU A 12 18.57 49.76 -17.03
C LEU A 12 17.89 48.39 -17.15
N GLY A 13 16.99 47.98 -16.25
CA GLY A 13 15.70 48.62 -16.03
C GLY A 13 14.71 48.05 -17.04
N VAL A 14 14.27 46.80 -16.86
CA VAL A 14 13.21 46.21 -17.68
C VAL A 14 11.87 46.62 -17.09
N VAL A 15 11.20 47.52 -17.81
CA VAL A 15 9.80 47.89 -17.62
C VAL A 15 8.93 46.74 -18.10
N SER A 16 8.11 46.22 -17.20
CA SER A 16 7.03 45.28 -17.45
C SER A 16 5.84 46.00 -18.08
N PHE A 17 5.50 45.63 -19.32
CA PHE A 17 4.14 45.76 -19.86
C PHE A 17 3.86 44.57 -20.78
N GLY A 18 3.09 43.63 -20.24
CA GLY A 18 2.43 42.57 -20.99
C GLY A 18 1.17 42.22 -20.23
N CYS A 19 0.05 42.87 -20.59
CA CYS A 19 -1.27 42.43 -20.17
C CYS A 19 -1.51 41.03 -20.72
N SER A 20 -1.44 40.01 -19.86
CA SER A 20 -2.06 38.72 -20.18
C SER A 20 -3.57 38.91 -20.06
N SER A 21 -4.27 38.67 -21.15
CA SER A 21 -5.70 38.40 -21.11
C SER A 21 -5.92 37.20 -20.20
N SER A 22 -6.56 37.43 -19.05
CA SER A 22 -7.09 36.37 -18.20
C SER A 22 -8.18 35.64 -18.97
N THR A 23 -7.82 34.64 -19.75
CA THR A 23 -8.74 33.58 -20.09
C THR A 23 -9.01 32.84 -18.79
N SER A 24 -10.14 33.15 -18.15
CA SER A 24 -10.68 32.33 -17.07
C SER A 24 -10.70 30.89 -17.56
N ALA A 25 -10.02 29.98 -16.85
CA ALA A 25 -10.17 28.56 -17.09
C ALA A 25 -11.69 28.25 -17.16
N PRO A 26 -12.14 27.38 -18.07
CA PRO A 26 -13.54 26.99 -18.12
C PRO A 26 -13.99 26.56 -16.70
N PRO A 27 -15.22 26.88 -16.29
CA PRO A 27 -15.72 26.44 -14.99
C PRO A 27 -15.57 24.92 -14.90
N LEU A 28 -14.89 24.43 -13.86
CA LEU A 28 -14.77 23.00 -13.65
C LEU A 28 -16.15 22.40 -13.43
N GLU A 29 -16.43 21.31 -14.14
CA GLU A 29 -17.67 20.56 -14.00
C GLU A 29 -17.82 20.02 -12.56
N PRO A 30 -19.07 19.99 -12.03
CA PRO A 30 -19.39 19.27 -10.80
C PRO A 30 -18.83 17.85 -10.84
N THR A 31 -18.26 17.35 -9.74
CA THR A 31 -17.79 15.96 -9.72
C THR A 31 -18.93 14.98 -9.50
N GLY A 32 -20.04 15.41 -8.88
CA GLY A 32 -21.12 14.51 -8.48
C GLY A 32 -20.86 13.73 -7.18
N TYR A 33 -19.93 14.16 -6.32
CA TYR A 33 -19.59 13.44 -5.08
C TYR A 33 -20.77 13.18 -4.15
N GLN A 34 -21.59 14.19 -3.87
CA GLN A 34 -22.77 13.97 -3.02
C GLN A 34 -23.74 12.94 -3.63
N ALA A 35 -23.89 12.92 -4.95
CA ALA A 35 -24.73 11.92 -5.62
C ALA A 35 -24.12 10.51 -5.52
N ARG A 36 -22.78 10.38 -5.51
CA ARG A 36 -22.09 9.11 -5.26
C ARG A 36 -22.24 8.66 -3.81
N VAL A 37 -22.15 9.58 -2.84
CA VAL A 37 -22.43 9.31 -1.43
C VAL A 37 -23.86 8.78 -1.28
N ASP A 38 -24.85 9.46 -1.85
CA ASP A 38 -26.25 9.02 -1.80
C ASP A 38 -26.43 7.64 -2.46
N ALA A 39 -25.84 7.41 -3.63
CA ALA A 39 -25.89 6.12 -4.31
C ALA A 39 -25.24 4.98 -3.50
N PHE A 40 -24.14 5.26 -2.79
CA PHE A 40 -23.48 4.28 -1.93
C PHE A 40 -24.32 3.94 -0.69
N PHE A 41 -24.98 4.94 -0.10
CA PHE A 41 -25.97 4.71 0.97
C PHE A 41 -27.12 3.83 0.48
N ASP A 42 -27.74 4.19 -0.65
CA ASP A 42 -28.87 3.43 -1.21
C ASP A 42 -28.46 1.98 -1.47
N LEU A 43 -27.32 1.76 -2.14
CA LEU A 43 -26.79 0.42 -2.42
C LEU A 43 -26.51 -0.37 -1.13
N THR A 44 -25.96 0.28 -0.10
CA THR A 44 -25.64 -0.38 1.17
C THR A 44 -26.89 -0.75 1.97
N ILE A 45 -27.92 0.11 1.95
CA ILE A 45 -29.19 -0.13 2.62
C ILE A 45 -29.98 -1.25 1.93
N GLU A 46 -29.98 -1.26 0.59
CA GLU A 46 -30.65 -2.29 -0.22
C GLU A 46 -29.97 -3.66 -0.19
N ALA A 47 -28.65 -3.71 0.06
CA ALA A 47 -27.92 -4.96 0.25
C ALA A 47 -28.33 -5.67 1.54
N GLU A 48 -28.06 -6.98 1.63
CA GLU A 48 -28.20 -7.73 2.88
C GLU A 48 -27.28 -7.15 3.99
N PRO A 49 -27.68 -7.17 5.27
CA PRO A 49 -26.81 -6.77 6.39
C PRO A 49 -25.49 -7.54 6.39
N ARG A 50 -24.36 -6.81 6.43
CA ARG A 50 -23.01 -7.41 6.30
C ARG A 50 -22.22 -7.36 7.59
N ASN A 51 -22.01 -6.17 8.13
CA ASN A 51 -21.10 -5.91 9.26
C ASN A 51 -21.48 -4.60 9.97
N THR A 52 -20.77 -4.23 11.03
CA THR A 52 -21.06 -2.98 11.76
C THR A 52 -21.03 -1.72 10.86
N TYR A 53 -20.17 -1.65 9.85
CA TYR A 53 -20.12 -0.51 8.92
C TYR A 53 -21.44 -0.34 8.15
N SER A 54 -21.98 -1.42 7.59
CA SER A 54 -23.27 -1.36 6.88
C SER A 54 -24.43 -0.98 7.81
N GLU A 55 -24.38 -1.44 9.06
CA GLU A 55 -25.45 -1.15 10.03
C GLU A 55 -25.42 0.30 10.53
N VAL A 56 -24.24 0.86 10.76
CA VAL A 56 -24.13 2.28 11.14
C VAL A 56 -24.60 3.18 9.99
N MET A 57 -24.34 2.81 8.73
CA MET A 57 -24.91 3.52 7.57
C MET A 57 -26.44 3.47 7.52
N ARG A 58 -27.07 2.35 7.92
CA ARG A 58 -28.54 2.26 8.06
C ARG A 58 -29.06 3.24 9.11
N VAL A 59 -28.43 3.26 10.29
CA VAL A 59 -28.80 4.18 11.38
C VAL A 59 -28.70 5.64 10.91
N ALA A 60 -27.64 6.01 10.19
CA ALA A 60 -27.44 7.34 9.64
C ALA A 60 -28.58 7.81 8.70
N ARG A 61 -29.28 6.87 8.06
CA ARG A 61 -30.43 7.13 7.16
C ARG A 61 -31.79 6.85 7.81
N GLY A 62 -31.83 6.67 9.13
CA GLY A 62 -33.07 6.43 9.85
C GLY A 62 -33.66 5.03 9.63
N VAL A 63 -32.85 4.09 9.13
CA VAL A 63 -33.23 2.69 8.91
C VAL A 63 -32.77 1.87 10.11
N ALA A 64 -33.65 1.02 10.64
CA ALA A 64 -33.30 0.14 11.75
C ALA A 64 -32.17 -0.82 11.34
N PRO A 65 -31.09 -0.93 12.14
CA PRO A 65 -30.00 -1.86 11.86
C PRO A 65 -30.38 -3.31 12.23
N ASP A 66 -29.67 -4.27 11.64
CA ASP A 66 -29.58 -5.63 12.17
C ASP A 66 -28.50 -5.68 13.27
N GLU A 67 -28.91 -5.44 14.51
CA GLU A 67 -28.00 -5.42 15.67
C GLU A 67 -27.24 -6.73 15.88
N SER A 68 -27.66 -7.85 15.28
CA SER A 68 -26.91 -9.11 15.35
C SER A 68 -25.54 -9.02 14.66
N LYS A 69 -25.39 -8.15 13.65
CA LYS A 69 -24.10 -7.90 12.98
C LYS A 69 -23.16 -7.08 13.86
N ILE A 70 -23.72 -6.10 14.57
CA ILE A 70 -22.98 -5.29 15.55
C ILE A 70 -22.53 -6.18 16.70
N GLN A 71 -23.44 -6.97 17.27
CA GLN A 71 -23.13 -7.88 18.36
C GLN A 71 -22.08 -8.94 17.95
N PHE A 72 -22.14 -9.46 16.73
CA PHE A 72 -21.12 -10.38 16.22
C PHE A 72 -19.72 -9.76 16.28
N ASP A 73 -19.55 -8.53 15.78
CA ASP A 73 -18.26 -7.83 15.80
C ASP A 73 -17.81 -7.50 17.25
N LEU A 74 -18.74 -7.15 18.16
CA LEU A 74 -18.45 -6.98 19.59
C LEU A 74 -17.97 -8.28 20.24
N ASP A 75 -18.59 -9.41 19.90
CA ASP A 75 -18.20 -10.70 20.46
C ASP A 75 -16.78 -11.11 20.00
N ARG A 76 -16.37 -10.72 18.78
CA ARG A 76 -14.98 -10.93 18.31
C ARG A 76 -13.98 -10.12 19.14
N LEU A 77 -14.30 -8.86 19.45
CA LEU A 77 -13.48 -8.02 20.34
C LEU A 77 -13.36 -8.58 21.76
N VAL A 78 -14.44 -9.18 22.28
CA VAL A 78 -14.44 -9.86 23.60
C VAL A 78 -13.58 -11.12 23.56
N ARG A 79 -13.67 -11.91 22.48
CA ARG A 79 -12.86 -13.12 22.27
C ARG A 79 -11.39 -12.83 21.94
N ARG A 80 -11.06 -11.59 21.59
CA ARG A 80 -9.71 -11.14 21.22
C ARG A 80 -9.21 -11.85 19.96
N GLU A 81 -10.08 -11.91 18.97
CA GLU A 81 -9.71 -12.45 17.66
C GLU A 81 -8.85 -11.46 16.88
N ASP A 82 -7.90 -11.98 16.11
CA ASP A 82 -7.23 -11.25 15.04
C ASP A 82 -8.21 -10.46 14.17
N THR A 83 -7.80 -9.28 13.71
CA THR A 83 -8.56 -8.32 12.89
C THR A 83 -9.89 -7.82 13.51
N SER A 84 -10.14 -8.07 14.79
CA SER A 84 -11.33 -7.53 15.46
C SER A 84 -11.27 -6.00 15.62
N ASP A 85 -10.07 -5.43 15.68
CA ASP A 85 -9.79 -4.00 15.74
C ASP A 85 -10.23 -3.22 14.50
N PHE A 86 -10.36 -3.89 13.35
CA PHE A 86 -10.86 -3.31 12.11
C PHE A 86 -12.27 -2.71 12.26
N LYS A 87 -13.02 -3.10 13.30
CA LYS A 87 -14.37 -2.60 13.60
C LYS A 87 -14.38 -1.48 14.64
N LEU A 88 -13.29 -1.25 15.38
CA LEU A 88 -13.24 -0.23 16.42
C LEU A 88 -13.57 1.19 15.89
N PRO A 89 -13.07 1.64 14.72
CA PRO A 89 -13.38 3.00 14.25
C PRO A 89 -14.88 3.25 14.07
N VAL A 90 -15.61 2.30 13.48
CA VAL A 90 -17.05 2.46 13.24
C VAL A 90 -17.91 2.20 14.48
N ILE A 91 -17.45 1.35 15.39
CA ILE A 91 -18.07 1.18 16.70
C ILE A 91 -17.99 2.48 17.51
N LEU A 92 -16.84 3.16 17.47
CA LEU A 92 -16.68 4.47 18.11
C LEU A 92 -17.56 5.51 17.42
N TRP A 93 -17.55 5.55 16.09
CA TRP A 93 -18.46 6.41 15.32
C TRP A 93 -19.92 6.24 15.73
N MET A 94 -20.38 4.99 15.86
CA MET A 94 -21.74 4.67 16.31
C MET A 94 -22.06 5.30 17.66
N LEU A 95 -21.16 5.20 18.64
CA LEU A 95 -21.38 5.76 19.97
C LEU A 95 -21.36 7.29 19.97
N TYR A 96 -20.41 7.91 19.27
CA TYR A 96 -20.27 9.36 19.22
C TYR A 96 -21.44 10.03 18.50
N GLU A 97 -21.82 9.53 17.33
CA GLU A 97 -22.81 10.20 16.47
C GLU A 97 -24.23 9.68 16.66
N TYR A 98 -24.38 8.42 17.08
CA TYR A 98 -25.68 7.73 17.14
C TYR A 98 -26.00 7.11 18.50
N GLY A 99 -25.20 7.36 19.55
CA GLY A 99 -25.41 6.80 20.88
C GLY A 99 -26.76 7.16 21.53
N ASP A 100 -27.37 8.28 21.12
CA ASP A 100 -28.69 8.73 21.57
C ASP A 100 -29.84 8.36 20.60
N SER A 101 -29.56 7.54 19.57
CA SER A 101 -30.54 7.15 18.56
C SER A 101 -31.56 6.13 19.11
N ASP A 102 -32.85 6.41 18.92
CA ASP A 102 -33.95 5.47 19.24
C ASP A 102 -33.95 4.20 18.34
N LEU A 103 -33.09 4.15 17.31
CA LEU A 103 -32.93 2.98 16.44
C LEU A 103 -32.00 1.92 17.03
N LEU A 104 -31.18 2.28 18.01
CA LEU A 104 -30.28 1.37 18.72
C LEU A 104 -30.90 0.99 20.05
N SER A 105 -30.91 -0.30 20.34
CA SER A 105 -31.42 -0.82 21.60
C SER A 105 -30.53 -0.37 22.77
N PRO A 106 -31.11 -0.13 23.95
CA PRO A 106 -30.31 0.10 25.15
C PRO A 106 -29.34 -1.04 25.48
N GLU A 107 -29.66 -2.26 25.02
CA GLU A 107 -28.82 -3.45 25.20
C GLU A 107 -27.57 -3.38 24.32
N ILE A 108 -27.69 -3.09 23.02
CA ILE A 108 -26.50 -3.02 22.16
C ILE A 108 -25.57 -1.88 22.57
N LEU A 109 -26.11 -0.74 23.01
CA LEU A 109 -25.32 0.39 23.52
C LEU A 109 -24.58 0.03 24.81
N ALA A 110 -25.26 -0.65 25.74
CA ALA A 110 -24.64 -1.11 26.99
C ALA A 110 -23.54 -2.15 26.72
N ASN A 111 -23.81 -3.14 25.86
CA ASN A 111 -22.83 -4.15 25.46
C ASN A 111 -21.61 -3.50 24.79
N THR A 112 -21.83 -2.53 23.89
CA THR A 112 -20.75 -1.79 23.23
C THR A 112 -19.85 -1.09 24.26
N LYS A 113 -20.43 -0.33 25.19
CA LYS A 113 -19.66 0.36 26.24
C LYS A 113 -18.88 -0.65 27.10
N GLU A 114 -19.52 -1.73 27.52
CA GLU A 114 -18.89 -2.76 28.34
C GLU A 114 -17.70 -3.41 27.60
N THR A 115 -17.89 -3.82 26.34
CA THR A 115 -16.83 -4.38 25.50
C THR A 115 -15.65 -3.43 25.39
N LEU A 116 -15.88 -2.15 25.11
CA LEU A 116 -14.80 -1.17 24.96
C LEU A 116 -14.03 -0.91 26.26
N LEU A 117 -14.71 -0.82 27.42
CA LEU A 117 -14.04 -0.65 28.72
C LEU A 117 -13.26 -1.89 29.15
N GLN A 118 -13.61 -3.06 28.62
CA GLN A 118 -12.91 -4.31 28.86
C GLN A 118 -11.83 -4.60 27.81
N HIS A 119 -11.90 -4.01 26.63
CA HIS A 119 -11.01 -4.33 25.51
C HIS A 119 -9.54 -4.04 25.84
N LYS A 120 -8.66 -4.88 25.30
CA LYS A 120 -7.20 -4.80 25.42
C LYS A 120 -6.68 -4.01 24.22
N PHE A 121 -6.22 -2.78 24.42
CA PHE A 121 -5.81 -1.91 23.30
C PHE A 121 -4.32 -2.01 22.97
N TRP A 122 -3.50 -2.58 23.84
CA TRP A 122 -2.06 -2.71 23.62
C TRP A 122 -1.53 -4.03 24.21
N PRO A 123 -0.38 -4.54 23.74
CA PRO A 123 0.17 -5.81 24.21
C PRO A 123 0.50 -5.88 25.70
N ASP A 124 0.84 -4.75 26.35
CA ASP A 124 1.15 -4.71 27.79
C ASP A 124 -0.10 -4.69 28.70
N GLU A 125 -1.30 -4.69 28.12
CA GLU A 125 -2.54 -4.73 28.88
C GLU A 125 -2.94 -6.18 29.20
N ARG A 126 -3.54 -6.40 30.38
CA ARG A 126 -3.95 -7.71 30.89
C ARG A 126 -2.84 -8.77 31.06
N MET A 127 -1.58 -8.37 31.16
CA MET A 127 -0.44 -9.28 31.35
C MET A 127 -0.54 -10.22 32.58
N ASN A 128 -1.35 -9.88 33.58
CA ASN A 128 -1.55 -10.68 34.79
C ASN A 128 -2.79 -11.58 34.75
N GLU A 129 -3.56 -11.55 33.67
CA GLU A 129 -4.71 -12.42 33.44
C GLU A 129 -4.29 -13.52 32.46
N PRO A 130 -4.20 -14.80 32.90
CA PRO A 130 -3.95 -15.87 31.96
C PRO A 130 -5.09 -15.91 30.95
N ASP A 131 -4.77 -15.96 29.65
CA ASP A 131 -5.76 -16.24 28.62
C ASP A 131 -6.38 -17.61 28.92
N PRO A 132 -7.64 -17.64 29.40
CA PRO A 132 -8.20 -18.85 29.97
C PRO A 132 -8.48 -19.93 28.91
N GLU A 133 -8.53 -19.55 27.63
CA GLU A 133 -8.93 -20.43 26.53
C GLU A 133 -7.95 -20.45 25.34
N LYS A 134 -6.81 -19.72 25.40
CA LYS A 134 -5.92 -19.48 24.26
C LYS A 134 -6.67 -18.88 23.06
N THR A 135 -7.52 -17.90 23.34
CA THR A 135 -8.34 -17.24 22.31
C THR A 135 -7.77 -15.89 21.87
N ASP A 136 -6.79 -15.34 22.60
CA ASP A 136 -6.11 -14.09 22.27
C ASP A 136 -5.18 -14.34 21.07
N SER A 137 -5.72 -14.07 19.87
CA SER A 137 -4.99 -14.09 18.60
C SER A 137 -4.80 -12.67 18.05
N MET A 138 -4.93 -11.63 18.88
CA MET A 138 -4.81 -10.25 18.42
C MET A 138 -3.40 -9.95 17.92
N VAL A 139 -3.31 -9.59 16.65
CA VAL A 139 -2.10 -9.02 16.07
C VAL A 139 -2.07 -7.52 16.36
N TYR A 140 -0.95 -7.04 16.89
CA TYR A 140 -0.68 -5.61 17.11
C TYR A 140 0.41 -5.09 16.15
N VAL A 141 0.96 -6.02 15.40
CA VAL A 141 2.22 -5.95 14.70
C VAL A 141 1.87 -5.80 13.23
N THR A 142 1.88 -4.55 12.75
CA THR A 142 1.80 -4.03 11.36
C THR A 142 1.46 -2.54 11.41
N GLU A 143 1.49 -1.86 10.27
CA GLU A 143 1.22 -0.42 10.19
C GLU A 143 -0.25 -0.07 10.50
N ASN A 144 -1.21 -0.87 10.03
CA ASN A 144 -2.64 -0.64 10.20
C ASN A 144 -3.09 -0.89 11.65
N HIS A 145 -2.69 -2.01 12.27
CA HIS A 145 -3.08 -2.33 13.64
C HIS A 145 -2.60 -1.25 14.60
N PHE A 146 -1.38 -0.73 14.39
CA PHE A 146 -0.85 0.36 15.21
C PHE A 146 -1.80 1.55 15.26
N ILE A 147 -2.25 2.06 14.10
CA ILE A 147 -3.11 3.25 14.07
C ILE A 147 -4.55 2.91 14.48
N LEU A 148 -5.06 1.72 14.17
CA LEU A 148 -6.40 1.29 14.58
C LEU A 148 -6.52 1.19 16.10
N TYR A 149 -5.58 0.51 16.77
CA TYR A 149 -5.55 0.48 18.23
C TYR A 149 -5.28 1.85 18.84
N ALA A 150 -4.28 2.58 18.32
CA ALA A 150 -3.88 3.84 18.94
C ALA A 150 -4.94 4.93 18.82
N SER A 151 -5.56 5.07 17.66
CA SER A 151 -6.67 6.01 17.47
C SER A 151 -7.89 5.61 18.30
N SER A 152 -8.23 4.32 18.34
CA SER A 152 -9.39 3.84 19.09
C SER A 152 -9.23 3.98 20.59
N ALA A 153 -8.04 3.66 21.13
CA ALA A 153 -7.71 3.83 22.55
C ALA A 153 -7.78 5.31 22.98
N TYR A 154 -7.29 6.22 22.13
CA TYR A 154 -7.41 7.65 22.35
C TYR A 154 -8.88 8.10 22.37
N LEU A 155 -9.66 7.73 21.37
CA LEU A 155 -11.06 8.15 21.21
C LEU A 155 -11.99 7.54 22.26
N VAL A 156 -11.78 6.30 22.69
CA VAL A 156 -12.57 5.71 23.78
C VAL A 156 -12.22 6.36 25.12
N GLY A 157 -10.95 6.72 25.33
CA GLY A 157 -10.52 7.47 26.51
C GLY A 157 -11.15 8.86 26.56
N GLN A 158 -11.27 9.51 25.41
CA GLN A 158 -11.98 10.79 25.26
C GLN A 158 -13.48 10.67 25.55
N LEU A 159 -14.12 9.57 25.10
CA LEU A 159 -15.55 9.34 25.31
C LEU A 159 -15.89 9.08 26.79
N TYR A 160 -14.98 8.42 27.51
CA TYR A 160 -15.17 7.97 28.89
C TYR A 160 -14.00 8.38 29.80
N PRO A 161 -13.74 9.68 30.01
CA PRO A 161 -12.49 10.17 30.63
C PRO A 161 -12.31 9.73 32.09
N ASP A 162 -13.41 9.53 32.82
CA ASP A 162 -13.41 9.16 34.24
C ASP A 162 -13.60 7.65 34.48
N GLU A 163 -13.97 6.88 33.45
CA GLU A 163 -14.14 5.43 33.57
C GLU A 163 -12.78 4.73 33.64
N VAL A 164 -12.73 3.60 34.34
CA VAL A 164 -11.52 2.77 34.45
C VAL A 164 -11.58 1.63 33.45
N PHE A 165 -10.56 1.52 32.61
CA PHE A 165 -10.43 0.44 31.63
C PHE A 165 -9.89 -0.80 32.33
N ALA A 166 -10.67 -1.87 32.34
CA ALA A 166 -10.34 -3.08 33.10
C ALA A 166 -9.01 -3.71 32.64
N ALA A 167 -8.69 -3.58 31.35
CA ALA A 167 -7.50 -4.18 30.76
C ALA A 167 -6.17 -3.57 31.25
N SER A 168 -6.16 -2.24 31.46
CA SER A 168 -4.95 -1.47 31.81
C SER A 168 -4.97 -0.94 33.25
N GLY A 169 -6.15 -0.77 33.83
CA GLY A 169 -6.36 -0.05 35.09
C GLY A 169 -6.26 1.48 34.96
N GLU A 170 -6.05 1.99 33.75
CA GLU A 170 -6.01 3.43 33.45
C GLU A 170 -7.43 4.03 33.45
N THR A 171 -7.55 5.30 33.83
CA THR A 171 -8.75 6.09 33.49
C THR A 171 -8.73 6.46 32.01
N GLY A 172 -9.88 6.82 31.43
CA GLY A 172 -9.91 7.32 30.05
C GLY A 172 -8.99 8.50 29.78
N ALA A 173 -8.85 9.43 30.72
CA ALA A 173 -7.90 10.55 30.62
C ALA A 173 -6.44 10.07 30.55
N GLN A 174 -6.06 9.07 31.37
CA GLN A 174 -4.72 8.47 31.32
C GLN A 174 -4.51 7.70 30.00
N LYS A 175 -5.53 6.99 29.54
CA LYS A 175 -5.56 6.31 28.23
C LYS A 175 -5.20 7.30 27.11
N MET A 176 -5.82 8.47 27.10
CA MET A 176 -5.49 9.53 26.12
C MET A 176 -4.05 10.01 26.24
N GLU A 177 -3.54 10.24 27.45
CA GLU A 177 -2.16 10.65 27.69
C GLU A 177 -1.15 9.61 27.16
N THR A 178 -1.43 8.33 27.35
CA THR A 178 -0.61 7.21 26.87
C THR A 178 -0.61 7.11 25.34
N PHE A 179 -1.77 7.26 24.70
CA PHE A 179 -1.91 6.99 23.27
C PHE A 179 -1.74 8.19 22.35
N ARG A 180 -1.90 9.42 22.85
CA ARG A 180 -1.67 10.63 22.05
C ARG A 180 -0.26 10.65 21.42
N PRO A 181 0.84 10.40 22.14
CA PRO A 181 2.18 10.39 21.53
C PRO A 181 2.35 9.31 20.45
N ARG A 182 1.69 8.16 20.58
CA ARG A 182 1.72 7.06 19.60
C ARG A 182 1.02 7.46 18.30
N VAL A 183 -0.17 8.04 18.40
CA VAL A 183 -0.90 8.61 17.24
C VAL A 183 -0.04 9.67 16.54
N MET A 184 0.52 10.62 17.30
CA MET A 184 1.36 11.68 16.75
C MET A 184 2.61 11.15 16.05
N ARG A 185 3.27 10.14 16.63
CA ARG A 185 4.44 9.48 16.05
C ARG A 185 4.11 8.80 14.73
N TRP A 186 3.01 8.06 14.68
CA TRP A 186 2.56 7.38 13.47
C TRP A 186 2.26 8.40 12.36
N LEU A 187 1.49 9.45 12.67
CA LEU A 187 1.13 10.51 11.70
C LEU A 187 2.36 11.22 11.12
N GLU A 188 3.35 11.56 11.97
CA GLU A 188 4.59 12.20 11.52
C GLU A 188 5.37 11.28 10.58
N LEU A 189 5.54 10.02 10.96
CA LEU A 189 6.30 9.07 10.16
C LEU A 189 5.63 8.86 8.80
N ARG A 190 4.32 8.56 8.75
CA ARG A 190 3.60 8.33 7.49
C ARG A 190 3.62 9.54 6.57
N TYR A 191 3.48 10.75 7.11
CA TYR A 191 3.58 11.97 6.31
C TYR A 191 4.99 12.14 5.71
N ARG A 192 6.03 12.04 6.55
CA ARG A 192 7.40 12.41 6.17
C ARG A 192 8.10 11.33 5.36
N SER A 193 7.92 10.05 5.69
CA SER A 193 8.54 8.93 4.99
C SER A 193 7.62 8.27 3.97
N GLY A 194 6.31 8.50 3.99
CA GLY A 194 5.37 7.60 3.31
C GLY A 194 5.14 6.30 4.09
N PHE A 195 4.43 5.36 3.47
CA PHE A 195 3.96 4.12 4.10
C PHE A 195 4.98 2.98 3.98
N SER A 196 5.16 2.16 5.03
CA SER A 196 6.14 1.05 4.99
C SER A 196 5.52 -0.11 4.23
N GLU A 197 4.22 -0.32 4.42
CA GLU A 197 3.38 -1.20 3.60
C GLU A 197 2.94 -0.42 2.35
N TRP A 198 3.93 0.07 1.58
CA TRP A 198 3.74 1.05 0.51
C TRP A 198 2.60 0.69 -0.44
N LEU A 199 1.78 1.68 -0.80
CA LEU A 199 0.69 1.53 -1.76
C LEU A 199 -0.24 0.33 -1.50
N SER A 200 -0.32 -0.21 -0.28
CA SER A 200 -1.08 -1.43 0.01
C SER A 200 -2.57 -1.22 -0.30
N ASN A 201 -3.06 -1.91 -1.33
CA ASN A 201 -4.47 -1.84 -1.73
C ASN A 201 -5.39 -2.51 -0.69
N VAL A 202 -4.84 -3.37 0.15
CA VAL A 202 -5.56 -4.00 1.27
C VAL A 202 -5.53 -3.14 2.52
N TYR A 203 -4.38 -2.58 2.87
CA TYR A 203 -4.19 -1.92 4.18
C TYR A 203 -4.49 -0.42 4.16
N TYR A 204 -4.47 0.24 3.00
CA TYR A 204 -5.07 1.57 2.93
C TYR A 204 -6.57 1.52 3.28
N ASP A 205 -7.30 0.45 2.93
CA ASP A 205 -8.71 0.27 3.32
C ASP A 205 -8.89 0.15 4.85
N GLU A 206 -7.84 -0.24 5.58
CA GLU A 206 -7.80 -0.41 7.04
C GLU A 206 -7.27 0.84 7.77
N ASP A 207 -6.23 1.48 7.25
CA ASP A 207 -5.65 2.73 7.78
C ASP A 207 -6.67 3.88 7.75
N ILE A 208 -7.38 4.02 6.62
CA ILE A 208 -8.30 5.14 6.35
C ILE A 208 -9.38 5.27 7.45
N PRO A 209 -10.10 4.19 7.85
CA PRO A 209 -11.05 4.23 8.94
C PRO A 209 -10.54 4.84 10.25
N GLY A 210 -9.33 4.46 10.69
CA GLY A 210 -8.70 5.00 11.89
C GLY A 210 -8.46 6.51 11.79
N LEU A 211 -7.99 6.97 10.63
CA LEU A 211 -7.74 8.39 10.38
C LEU A 211 -9.04 9.21 10.26
N ILE A 212 -10.06 8.69 9.59
CA ILE A 212 -11.36 9.39 9.46
C ILE A 212 -12.02 9.53 10.83
N ALA A 213 -11.95 8.49 11.68
CA ALA A 213 -12.44 8.58 13.06
C ALA A 213 -11.72 9.67 13.84
N LEU A 214 -10.40 9.83 13.69
CA LEU A 214 -9.67 10.95 14.30
C LEU A 214 -10.10 12.32 13.74
N VAL A 215 -10.31 12.44 12.43
CA VAL A 215 -10.71 13.70 11.80
C VAL A 215 -12.10 14.16 12.23
N GLU A 216 -13.05 13.22 12.35
CA GLU A 216 -14.42 13.54 12.72
C GLU A 216 -14.58 13.68 14.25
N LEU A 217 -14.05 12.74 15.02
CA LEU A 217 -14.44 12.53 16.43
C LEU A 217 -13.45 13.10 17.45
N ALA A 218 -12.18 13.34 17.10
CA ALA A 218 -11.22 13.86 18.06
C ALA A 218 -11.49 15.33 18.41
N GLU A 219 -11.33 15.70 19.68
CA GLU A 219 -11.40 17.10 20.12
C GLU A 219 -10.05 17.83 19.95
N ASP A 220 -8.94 17.09 19.83
CA ASP A 220 -7.60 17.64 19.64
C ASP A 220 -7.40 18.09 18.19
N GLU A 221 -7.47 19.40 17.99
CA GLU A 221 -7.31 20.05 16.69
C GLU A 221 -5.97 19.72 15.99
N GLU A 222 -4.90 19.48 16.75
CA GLU A 222 -3.62 19.06 16.16
C GLU A 222 -3.72 17.67 15.54
N ILE A 223 -4.32 16.71 16.26
CA ILE A 223 -4.55 15.37 15.73
C ILE A 223 -5.45 15.43 14.50
N ARG A 224 -6.57 16.17 14.56
CA ARG A 224 -7.51 16.31 13.42
C ARG A 224 -6.80 16.83 12.17
N GLN A 225 -6.03 17.91 12.32
CA GLN A 225 -5.33 18.54 11.21
C GLN A 225 -4.29 17.59 10.61
N LEU A 226 -3.45 16.96 11.43
CA LEU A 226 -2.39 16.08 10.93
C LEU A 226 -2.95 14.79 10.33
N ALA A 227 -3.99 14.19 10.92
CA ALA A 227 -4.72 13.06 10.34
C ALA A 227 -5.34 13.42 8.98
N THR A 228 -5.92 14.62 8.84
CA THR A 228 -6.43 15.12 7.56
C THR A 228 -5.32 15.22 6.51
N MET A 229 -4.12 15.68 6.89
CA MET A 229 -2.98 15.80 5.97
C MET A 229 -2.46 14.42 5.54
N VAL A 230 -2.44 13.42 6.43
CA VAL A 230 -2.02 12.06 6.08
C VAL A 230 -3.06 11.37 5.18
N LEU A 231 -4.36 11.59 5.41
CA LEU A 231 -5.41 11.14 4.49
C LEU A 231 -5.22 11.71 3.08
N ASP A 232 -4.91 13.01 2.97
CA ASP A 232 -4.60 13.61 1.67
C ASP A 232 -3.40 12.92 0.98
N THR A 233 -2.39 12.47 1.74
CA THR A 233 -1.27 11.70 1.15
C THR A 233 -1.69 10.32 0.66
N ILE A 234 -2.55 9.60 1.40
CA ILE A 234 -3.09 8.29 0.96
C ILE A 234 -3.87 8.45 -0.35
N TYR A 235 -4.78 9.43 -0.43
CA TYR A 235 -5.58 9.63 -1.65
C TYR A 235 -4.76 10.15 -2.82
N THR A 236 -3.68 10.90 -2.55
CA THR A 236 -2.69 11.27 -3.56
C THR A 236 -1.98 10.01 -4.08
N ASP A 237 -1.59 9.11 -3.19
CA ASP A 237 -0.88 7.87 -3.53
C ASP A 237 -1.76 6.96 -4.42
N ILE A 238 -3.05 6.83 -4.10
CA ILE A 238 -4.03 6.14 -4.96
C ILE A 238 -4.18 6.86 -6.32
N ALA A 239 -4.36 8.18 -6.34
CA ALA A 239 -4.57 8.93 -7.59
C ALA A 239 -3.39 8.84 -8.57
N LEU A 240 -2.16 8.81 -8.04
CA LEU A 240 -0.92 8.71 -8.82
C LEU A 240 -0.65 7.31 -9.36
N ASN A 241 -1.13 6.27 -8.68
CA ASN A 241 -0.75 4.88 -8.94
C ASN A 241 -1.95 3.99 -9.33
N GLN A 242 -3.05 4.58 -9.79
CA GLN A 242 -4.18 3.86 -10.38
C GLN A 242 -4.25 4.00 -11.91
N TYR A 243 -4.86 3.00 -12.54
CA TYR A 243 -5.28 3.01 -13.94
C TYR A 243 -6.77 2.69 -14.04
N GLU A 244 -7.58 3.65 -14.52
CA GLU A 244 -9.05 3.55 -14.64
C GLU A 244 -9.80 3.10 -13.37
N GLY A 245 -9.23 3.38 -12.19
CA GLY A 245 -9.77 3.02 -10.88
C GLY A 245 -9.21 1.73 -10.30
N THR A 246 -8.40 0.97 -11.05
CA THR A 246 -7.65 -0.16 -10.53
C THR A 246 -6.36 0.35 -9.91
N PHE A 247 -6.16 0.14 -8.61
CA PHE A 247 -4.90 0.45 -7.91
C PHE A 247 -3.85 -0.65 -8.22
N GLY A 248 -3.66 -0.98 -9.49
CA GLY A 248 -2.82 -2.09 -9.94
C GLY A 248 -1.35 -1.70 -10.06
N SER A 249 -0.72 -1.39 -8.93
CA SER A 249 0.68 -0.96 -8.83
C SER A 249 1.58 -2.01 -8.18
N THR A 250 2.85 -1.68 -7.91
CA THR A 250 3.60 -2.42 -6.88
C THR A 250 2.94 -2.20 -5.51
N HIS A 251 3.02 -3.18 -4.64
CA HIS A 251 2.47 -3.14 -3.28
C HIS A 251 3.47 -3.68 -2.27
N GLY A 252 3.64 -2.99 -1.15
CA GLY A 252 4.34 -3.50 0.01
C GLY A 252 3.58 -4.63 0.67
N ARG A 253 2.25 -4.61 0.56
CA ARG A 253 1.39 -5.70 0.99
C ARG A 253 0.18 -5.84 0.10
N THR A 254 -0.08 -7.05 -0.33
CA THR A 254 -1.28 -7.43 -1.09
C THR A 254 -1.38 -8.95 -1.12
N TYR A 255 -2.55 -9.47 -1.48
CA TYR A 255 -2.79 -10.91 -1.59
C TYR A 255 -3.17 -11.24 -3.03
N GLU A 256 -4.16 -12.09 -3.27
CA GLU A 256 -4.75 -12.35 -4.58
C GLU A 256 -5.56 -11.15 -5.12
N ASP A 257 -5.80 -10.13 -4.28
CA ASP A 257 -6.46 -8.85 -4.61
C ASP A 257 -5.78 -8.12 -5.77
N LYS A 258 -4.47 -8.30 -5.97
CA LYS A 258 -3.71 -7.69 -7.08
C LYS A 258 -4.05 -8.27 -8.47
N MET A 259 -4.77 -9.39 -8.53
CA MET A 259 -5.13 -10.08 -9.78
C MET A 259 -6.18 -9.34 -10.62
N GLY A 260 -6.82 -8.30 -10.09
CA GLY A 260 -7.79 -7.51 -10.83
C GLY A 260 -8.41 -6.40 -10.00
N GLY A 261 -8.84 -5.33 -10.67
CA GLY A 261 -9.44 -4.16 -10.03
C GLY A 261 -10.80 -4.40 -9.41
N SER A 262 -11.50 -5.49 -9.77
CA SER A 262 -12.71 -5.94 -9.06
C SER A 262 -12.43 -6.49 -7.67
N ARG A 263 -11.19 -6.92 -7.41
CA ARG A 263 -10.72 -7.50 -6.14
C ARG A 263 -9.99 -6.48 -5.26
N ASP A 264 -9.83 -5.25 -5.73
CA ASP A 264 -9.14 -4.17 -5.03
C ASP A 264 -10.00 -3.62 -3.86
N ASN A 265 -9.51 -3.80 -2.62
CA ASN A 265 -10.21 -3.33 -1.43
C ASN A 265 -10.34 -1.80 -1.36
N THR A 266 -9.49 -1.03 -2.06
CA THR A 266 -9.68 0.42 -2.21
C THR A 266 -10.63 0.81 -3.33
N GLY A 267 -11.13 -0.14 -4.13
CA GLY A 267 -12.00 0.13 -5.29
C GLY A 267 -13.27 0.92 -4.94
N SER A 268 -13.92 0.59 -3.82
CA SER A 268 -15.10 1.34 -3.33
C SER A 268 -14.75 2.78 -2.94
N THR A 269 -13.55 3.00 -2.39
CA THR A 269 -13.04 4.34 -2.07
C THR A 269 -12.66 5.12 -3.32
N ALA A 270 -12.03 4.49 -4.31
CA ALA A 270 -11.79 5.09 -5.62
C ALA A 270 -13.13 5.47 -6.29
N LYS A 271 -14.17 4.64 -6.15
CA LYS A 271 -15.50 4.93 -6.68
C LYS A 271 -16.12 6.13 -6.00
N LEU A 272 -16.08 6.17 -4.67
CA LEU A 272 -16.65 7.28 -3.91
C LEU A 272 -15.93 8.61 -4.21
N LEU A 273 -14.59 8.62 -4.15
CA LEU A 273 -13.80 9.84 -4.28
C LEU A 273 -13.62 10.29 -5.74
N PHE A 274 -13.33 9.36 -6.64
CA PHE A 274 -12.94 9.64 -8.02
C PHE A 274 -14.00 9.24 -9.05
N ASP A 275 -15.08 8.54 -8.69
CA ASP A 275 -15.99 7.93 -9.66
C ASP A 275 -15.33 6.86 -10.56
N LEU A 276 -14.18 6.33 -10.14
CA LEU A 276 -13.44 5.29 -10.84
C LEU A 276 -13.63 3.97 -10.08
N ASN A 277 -13.79 2.83 -10.77
CA ASN A 277 -14.13 1.53 -10.17
C ASN A 277 -15.60 1.41 -9.68
N GLU A 278 -15.88 0.49 -8.75
CA GLU A 278 -17.22 0.09 -8.32
C GLU A 278 -17.39 0.10 -6.79
N PHE A 279 -18.64 0.22 -6.33
CA PHE A 279 -18.96 0.19 -4.90
C PHE A 279 -19.00 -1.23 -4.34
N ALA A 280 -18.49 -1.38 -3.12
CA ALA A 280 -18.62 -2.59 -2.33
C ALA A 280 -19.37 -2.27 -1.02
N PRO A 281 -20.66 -2.64 -0.88
CA PRO A 281 -21.44 -2.37 0.33
C PRO A 281 -20.77 -2.87 1.61
N GLY A 282 -20.70 -2.00 2.63
CA GLY A 282 -20.06 -2.31 3.91
C GLY A 282 -18.52 -2.37 3.88
N ASN A 283 -17.89 -1.91 2.79
CA ASN A 283 -16.45 -1.65 2.74
C ASN A 283 -16.08 -0.55 3.76
N MET A 284 -14.95 -0.72 4.46
CA MET A 284 -14.68 0.04 5.69
C MET A 284 -14.36 1.50 5.40
N SER A 285 -13.41 1.76 4.51
CA SER A 285 -12.96 3.11 4.19
C SER A 285 -14.06 3.94 3.54
N SER A 286 -14.77 3.39 2.54
CA SER A 286 -15.86 4.10 1.85
C SER A 286 -17.07 4.35 2.75
N SER A 287 -17.36 3.46 3.72
CA SER A 287 -18.44 3.67 4.69
C SER A 287 -18.18 4.87 5.60
N LEU A 288 -16.99 4.97 6.22
CA LEU A 288 -16.68 6.11 7.07
C LEU A 288 -16.46 7.40 6.26
N LEU A 289 -15.93 7.33 5.05
CA LEU A 289 -15.87 8.48 4.14
C LEU A 289 -17.27 9.02 3.82
N ALA A 290 -18.22 8.14 3.52
CA ALA A 290 -19.59 8.54 3.20
C ALA A 290 -20.34 9.10 4.42
N LEU A 291 -19.99 8.65 5.63
CA LEU A 291 -20.54 9.17 6.88
C LEU A 291 -19.91 10.51 7.29
N SER A 292 -18.64 10.76 6.92
CA SER A 292 -17.90 11.95 7.33
C SER A 292 -18.53 13.23 6.80
N SER A 293 -18.68 14.20 7.69
CA SER A 293 -19.14 15.56 7.37
C SER A 293 -18.00 16.57 7.37
N THR A 294 -16.86 16.20 7.97
CA THR A 294 -15.71 17.08 8.17
C THR A 294 -14.67 16.94 7.06
N TYR A 295 -14.35 15.70 6.63
CA TYR A 295 -13.31 15.50 5.62
C TYR A 295 -13.80 15.92 4.23
N GLN A 296 -12.98 16.69 3.50
CA GLN A 296 -13.24 17.06 2.12
C GLN A 296 -11.97 16.87 1.29
N LEU A 297 -12.09 16.09 0.22
CA LEU A 297 -10.97 15.81 -0.68
C LEU A 297 -10.58 17.08 -1.46
N PRO A 298 -9.29 17.45 -1.51
CA PRO A 298 -8.80 18.53 -2.36
C PRO A 298 -9.09 18.24 -3.84
N ARG A 299 -9.68 19.20 -4.56
CA ARG A 299 -10.07 19.01 -5.98
C ARG A 299 -8.86 18.64 -6.86
N VAL A 300 -7.65 19.06 -6.51
CA VAL A 300 -6.45 18.71 -7.27
C VAL A 300 -6.19 17.20 -7.31
N ILE A 301 -6.47 16.46 -6.22
CA ILE A 301 -6.28 15.00 -6.17
C ILE A 301 -7.28 14.31 -7.11
N TYR A 302 -8.54 14.76 -7.10
CA TYR A 302 -9.56 14.29 -8.05
C TYR A 302 -9.14 14.52 -9.51
N GLU A 303 -8.62 15.71 -9.82
CA GLU A 303 -8.17 16.02 -11.18
C GLU A 303 -6.94 15.18 -11.60
N MET A 304 -6.02 14.89 -10.67
CA MET A 304 -4.87 14.02 -10.91
C MET A 304 -5.30 12.57 -11.20
N ALA A 305 -6.33 12.08 -10.50
CA ALA A 305 -6.89 10.74 -10.75
C ALA A 305 -7.54 10.63 -12.14
N HIS A 306 -8.07 11.73 -12.69
CA HIS A 306 -8.67 11.77 -14.02
C HIS A 306 -7.71 12.17 -15.13
N ASP A 307 -6.44 12.40 -14.81
CA ASP A 307 -5.44 12.73 -15.81
C ASP A 307 -4.85 11.45 -16.41
N SER A 308 -5.33 11.10 -17.61
CA SER A 308 -4.88 9.94 -18.38
C SER A 308 -3.68 10.25 -19.28
N GLU A 309 -3.14 11.47 -19.25
CA GLU A 309 -1.97 11.82 -20.03
C GLU A 309 -0.74 10.97 -19.66
N ARG A 310 0.17 10.82 -20.64
CA ARG A 310 1.43 10.11 -20.41
C ARG A 310 2.21 10.79 -19.28
N SER A 311 2.57 10.02 -18.26
CA SER A 311 3.23 10.54 -17.06
C SER A 311 4.16 9.51 -16.41
N VAL A 312 5.07 10.02 -15.58
CA VAL A 312 5.94 9.23 -14.72
C VAL A 312 5.78 9.76 -13.30
N ASN A 313 5.58 8.86 -12.35
CA ASN A 313 5.63 9.13 -10.92
C ASN A 313 6.82 8.39 -10.32
N ARG A 314 7.80 9.15 -9.81
CA ARG A 314 8.84 8.64 -8.92
C ARG A 314 8.47 8.95 -7.49
N GLN A 315 8.54 7.94 -6.64
CA GLN A 315 8.06 8.06 -5.27
C GLN A 315 8.94 7.25 -4.32
N ARG A 316 9.36 7.86 -3.22
CA ARG A 316 10.06 7.17 -2.13
C ARG A 316 9.12 6.97 -0.94
N MET A 317 9.10 5.77 -0.38
CA MET A 317 8.33 5.45 0.82
C MET A 317 9.16 4.62 1.82
N GLY A 318 8.81 4.68 3.11
CA GLY A 318 9.46 3.92 4.18
C GLY A 318 10.81 4.50 4.61
N ILE A 319 11.47 3.85 5.57
CA ILE A 319 12.78 4.28 6.11
C ILE A 319 13.78 3.13 6.10
N ARG A 320 15.07 3.44 6.11
CA ARG A 320 16.14 2.46 6.33
C ARG A 320 16.38 2.31 7.83
N LEU A 321 16.57 1.07 8.30
CA LEU A 321 16.79 0.83 9.74
C LEU A 321 18.12 1.40 10.23
N GLU A 322 19.12 1.45 9.34
CA GLU A 322 20.42 2.07 9.59
C GLU A 322 20.31 3.58 9.87
N GLU A 323 19.22 4.20 9.41
CA GLU A 323 18.93 5.63 9.54
C GLU A 323 17.90 5.90 10.65
N ALA A 324 17.51 4.90 11.46
CA ALA A 324 16.47 5.03 12.49
C ALA A 324 16.66 6.23 13.44
N ALA A 325 17.92 6.54 13.80
CA ALA A 325 18.25 7.68 14.65
C ALA A 325 17.85 9.04 14.04
N ASP A 326 17.94 9.18 12.71
CA ASP A 326 17.54 10.41 11.99
C ASP A 326 16.01 10.61 12.01
N TRP A 327 15.27 9.52 12.23
CA TRP A 327 13.83 9.51 12.46
C TRP A 327 13.46 9.61 13.95
N GLY A 328 14.44 9.85 14.82
CA GLY A 328 14.23 9.93 16.26
C GLY A 328 13.83 8.59 16.90
N LEU A 329 14.20 7.48 16.27
CA LEU A 329 14.01 6.12 16.76
C LEU A 329 15.33 5.55 17.29
N ASP A 330 15.25 4.74 18.33
CA ASP A 330 16.35 4.07 18.99
C ASP A 330 16.03 2.57 19.08
N THR A 331 16.87 1.74 18.47
CA THR A 331 16.65 0.30 18.39
C THR A 331 16.81 -0.43 19.72
N THR A 332 17.09 0.30 20.81
CA THR A 332 17.12 -0.19 22.19
C THR A 332 16.03 0.41 23.08
N ARG A 333 15.24 1.37 22.58
CA ARG A 333 14.16 2.00 23.34
C ARG A 333 12.88 1.18 23.18
N PHE A 334 12.41 0.60 24.30
CA PHE A 334 11.25 -0.28 24.31
C PHE A 334 10.00 0.30 23.61
N GLU A 335 9.67 1.58 23.87
CA GLU A 335 8.52 2.27 23.25
C GLU A 335 8.63 2.42 21.72
N ASP A 336 9.86 2.43 21.16
CA ASP A 336 10.05 2.46 19.71
C ASP A 336 9.84 1.09 19.08
N GLY A 337 9.82 0.01 19.88
CA GLY A 337 9.66 -1.36 19.43
C GLY A 337 8.45 -1.51 18.52
N MET A 338 7.28 -1.05 18.97
CA MET A 338 6.05 -1.08 18.18
C MET A 338 6.12 -0.22 16.91
N THR A 339 6.93 0.84 16.88
CA THR A 339 7.17 1.59 15.64
C THR A 339 8.01 0.77 14.65
N PHE A 340 9.05 0.07 15.11
CA PHE A 340 9.79 -0.87 14.25
C PHE A 340 8.92 -2.04 13.77
N MET A 341 7.89 -2.42 14.53
CA MET A 341 6.93 -3.43 14.09
C MET A 341 6.09 -2.96 12.91
N THR A 342 5.87 -1.64 12.73
CA THR A 342 5.19 -1.11 11.53
C THR A 342 6.01 -1.30 10.25
N LEU A 343 7.33 -1.49 10.37
CA LEU A 343 8.24 -1.90 9.28
C LEU A 343 8.43 -3.42 9.22
N GLU A 344 7.77 -4.16 10.11
CA GLU A 344 7.91 -5.61 10.25
C GLU A 344 9.34 -6.08 10.52
N ALA A 345 10.18 -5.20 11.10
CA ALA A 345 11.59 -5.44 11.26
C ALA A 345 11.92 -6.17 12.58
N TYR A 346 11.30 -7.32 12.84
CA TYR A 346 11.41 -8.02 14.13
C TYR A 346 12.81 -8.61 14.34
N THR A 347 13.23 -9.39 13.36
CA THR A 347 14.42 -10.26 13.40
C THR A 347 15.63 -9.62 12.74
N HIS A 348 15.52 -8.35 12.33
CA HIS A 348 16.63 -7.62 11.73
C HIS A 348 17.78 -7.45 12.74
N PRO A 349 19.06 -7.52 12.31
CA PRO A 349 20.21 -7.46 13.23
C PRO A 349 20.21 -6.26 14.20
N LEU A 350 19.66 -5.12 13.77
CA LEU A 350 19.60 -3.90 14.59
C LEU A 350 18.48 -3.92 15.65
N THR A 351 17.40 -4.68 15.45
CA THR A 351 16.17 -4.63 16.27
C THR A 351 15.86 -5.95 16.96
N ILE A 352 16.51 -7.06 16.59
CA ILE A 352 16.26 -8.39 17.16
C ILE A 352 16.47 -8.43 18.68
N GLY A 353 17.34 -7.57 19.23
CA GLY A 353 17.48 -7.43 20.68
C GLY A 353 16.22 -6.90 21.34
N LEU A 354 15.67 -5.82 20.79
CA LEU A 354 14.42 -5.23 21.25
C LEU A 354 13.23 -6.17 21.02
N TRP A 355 13.19 -6.90 19.90
CA TRP A 355 12.18 -7.93 19.67
C TRP A 355 12.16 -9.01 20.75
N VAL A 356 13.34 -9.51 21.16
CA VAL A 356 13.43 -10.50 22.24
C VAL A 356 12.95 -9.94 23.58
N GLU A 357 13.22 -8.67 23.86
CA GLU A 357 12.67 -7.99 25.05
C GLU A 357 11.15 -7.90 24.97
N MET A 358 10.58 -7.59 23.80
CA MET A 358 9.13 -7.55 23.58
C MET A 358 8.49 -8.93 23.72
N LEU A 359 9.13 -9.99 23.19
CA LEU A 359 8.63 -11.36 23.32
C LEU A 359 8.41 -11.78 24.78
N GLU A 360 9.34 -11.38 25.65
CA GLU A 360 9.22 -11.62 27.09
C GLU A 360 8.21 -10.66 27.75
N ALA A 361 8.32 -9.36 27.48
CA ALA A 361 7.51 -8.34 28.13
C ALA A 361 6.02 -8.43 27.81
N TYR A 362 5.67 -8.92 26.62
CA TYR A 362 4.29 -9.09 26.17
C TYR A 362 3.81 -10.55 26.21
N GLY A 363 4.63 -11.48 26.71
CA GLY A 363 4.26 -12.88 26.81
C GLY A 363 4.04 -13.56 25.45
N TRP A 364 4.67 -13.04 24.40
CA TRP A 364 4.48 -13.48 23.02
C TRP A 364 5.18 -14.80 22.69
N TRP A 365 6.10 -15.29 23.51
CA TRP A 365 6.71 -16.61 23.32
C TRP A 365 5.67 -17.73 23.13
N GLN A 366 4.49 -17.61 23.74
CA GLN A 366 3.41 -18.61 23.65
C GLN A 366 2.22 -18.14 22.79
N HIS A 367 2.29 -16.93 22.22
CA HIS A 367 1.26 -16.41 21.32
C HIS A 367 1.35 -17.12 19.98
N ASP A 368 0.22 -17.48 19.37
CA ASP A 368 0.22 -18.37 18.19
C ASP A 368 1.09 -17.81 17.05
N ASP A 369 0.97 -16.51 16.73
CA ASP A 369 1.74 -15.85 15.66
C ASP A 369 3.26 -15.77 15.91
N TYR A 370 3.71 -15.84 17.16
CA TYR A 370 5.13 -15.68 17.51
C TYR A 370 5.73 -16.94 18.15
N SER A 371 4.91 -17.98 18.37
CA SER A 371 5.34 -19.25 18.96
C SER A 371 6.41 -19.96 18.13
N LEU A 372 6.52 -19.63 16.83
CA LEU A 372 7.59 -20.10 15.95
C LEU A 372 9.00 -19.73 16.44
N PHE A 373 9.13 -18.69 17.28
CA PHE A 373 10.40 -18.29 17.89
C PHE A 373 10.75 -19.10 19.15
N GLU A 374 9.77 -19.72 19.83
CA GLU A 374 9.97 -20.44 21.09
C GLU A 374 11.03 -21.55 21.00
N PRO A 375 11.08 -22.38 19.94
CA PRO A 375 12.14 -23.38 19.78
C PRO A 375 13.56 -22.80 19.72
N PHE A 376 13.70 -21.51 19.38
CA PHE A 376 14.97 -20.80 19.27
C PHE A 376 15.27 -19.92 20.49
N ARG A 377 14.49 -20.03 21.57
CA ARG A 377 14.62 -19.16 22.76
C ARG A 377 16.05 -19.11 23.31
N ASP A 378 16.71 -20.25 23.50
CA ASP A 378 18.10 -20.31 23.99
C ASP A 378 19.10 -19.58 23.07
N VAL A 379 18.85 -19.57 21.77
CA VAL A 379 19.65 -18.86 20.75
C VAL A 379 19.39 -17.36 20.86
N LEU A 380 18.12 -16.97 20.95
CA LEU A 380 17.67 -15.59 20.96
C LEU A 380 17.98 -14.86 22.28
N GLU A 381 17.98 -15.56 23.42
CA GLU A 381 18.32 -14.96 24.73
C GLU A 381 19.83 -14.70 24.88
N ASN A 382 20.69 -15.38 24.13
CA ASN A 382 22.12 -15.11 24.13
C ASN A 382 22.48 -14.03 23.11
N GLU A 383 22.78 -12.81 23.59
CA GLU A 383 23.08 -11.65 22.74
C GLU A 383 24.10 -11.93 21.62
N LEU A 384 25.24 -12.57 21.94
CA LEU A 384 26.29 -12.83 20.94
C LEU A 384 25.83 -13.84 19.89
N VAL A 385 25.12 -14.88 20.31
CA VAL A 385 24.63 -15.93 19.40
C VAL A 385 23.48 -15.39 18.55
N ARG A 386 22.50 -14.71 19.15
CA ARG A 386 21.38 -14.06 18.47
C ARG A 386 21.87 -13.11 17.38
N ASN A 387 22.78 -12.20 17.70
CA ASN A 387 23.21 -11.19 16.73
C ASN A 387 23.99 -11.84 15.57
N ALA A 388 24.84 -12.82 15.86
CA ALA A 388 25.52 -13.58 14.80
C ALA A 388 24.52 -14.35 13.93
N PHE A 389 23.53 -14.99 14.54
CA PHE A 389 22.46 -15.69 13.83
C PHE A 389 21.64 -14.75 12.94
N ALA A 390 21.25 -13.57 13.46
CA ALA A 390 20.47 -12.60 12.71
C ALA A 390 21.19 -12.08 11.47
N ILE A 391 22.52 -11.89 11.55
CA ILE A 391 23.35 -11.46 10.42
C ILE A 391 23.46 -12.58 9.37
N GLU A 392 23.75 -13.81 9.80
CA GLU A 392 23.96 -14.93 8.86
C GLU A 392 22.64 -15.37 8.18
N ALA A 393 21.52 -15.29 8.89
CA ALA A 393 20.20 -15.70 8.39
C ALA A 393 19.33 -14.53 7.92
N GLU A 394 19.87 -13.32 7.83
CA GLU A 394 19.10 -12.08 7.60
C GLU A 394 18.15 -12.20 6.42
N LYS A 395 18.65 -12.73 5.29
CA LYS A 395 17.88 -12.92 4.06
C LYS A 395 16.61 -13.74 4.24
N ASP A 396 16.63 -14.72 5.13
CA ASP A 396 15.51 -15.62 5.36
C ASP A 396 14.60 -15.13 6.49
N ILE A 397 15.18 -14.65 7.59
CA ILE A 397 14.38 -14.32 8.78
C ILE A 397 13.73 -12.95 8.70
N THR A 398 14.13 -12.08 7.76
CA THR A 398 13.58 -10.72 7.55
C THR A 398 12.67 -10.61 6.31
N ARG A 399 11.95 -11.68 5.98
CA ARG A 399 11.05 -11.81 4.81
C ARG A 399 9.95 -10.76 4.73
N ASN A 400 9.35 -10.51 5.88
CA ASN A 400 8.24 -9.59 6.07
C ASN A 400 8.71 -8.13 6.22
N MET A 401 10.00 -7.90 6.46
CA MET A 401 10.55 -6.57 6.66
C MET A 401 10.32 -5.67 5.44
N ARG A 402 9.82 -4.47 5.69
CA ARG A 402 9.50 -3.47 4.67
C ARG A 402 10.24 -2.16 4.93
N PRO A 403 11.55 -2.11 4.62
CA PRO A 403 12.30 -0.86 4.68
C PRO A 403 11.93 0.02 3.49
N GLU A 404 12.65 1.12 3.36
CA GLU A 404 12.55 2.03 2.24
C GLU A 404 12.43 1.36 0.86
N VAL A 405 11.55 1.93 0.04
CA VAL A 405 11.31 1.56 -1.36
C VAL A 405 11.37 2.79 -2.27
N ASN A 406 11.90 2.60 -3.48
CA ASN A 406 11.83 3.56 -4.57
C ASN A 406 10.86 3.02 -5.64
N ILE A 407 9.74 3.69 -5.82
CA ILE A 407 8.65 3.28 -6.69
C ILE A 407 8.73 4.10 -7.98
N TYR A 408 8.59 3.41 -9.10
CA TYR A 408 8.50 4.02 -10.42
C TYR A 408 7.21 3.56 -11.10
N THR A 409 6.32 4.51 -11.39
CA THR A 409 5.07 4.24 -12.11
C THR A 409 5.05 5.04 -13.41
N HIS A 410 4.92 4.34 -14.52
CA HIS A 410 4.70 4.92 -15.85
C HIS A 410 3.25 4.70 -16.26
N ARG A 411 2.55 5.78 -16.61
CA ARG A 411 1.15 5.71 -17.03
C ARG A 411 0.98 6.36 -18.40
N THR A 412 0.11 5.80 -19.22
CA THR A 412 -0.32 6.32 -20.52
C THR A 412 -1.85 6.25 -20.60
N PRO A 413 -2.48 6.77 -21.67
CA PRO A 413 -3.91 6.56 -21.89
C PRO A 413 -4.33 5.10 -22.16
N SER A 414 -3.37 4.17 -22.30
CA SER A 414 -3.65 2.78 -22.72
C SER A 414 -3.13 1.72 -21.75
N TYR A 415 -2.29 2.10 -20.79
CA TYR A 415 -1.73 1.18 -19.79
C TYR A 415 -1.01 1.93 -18.66
N MET A 416 -0.70 1.21 -17.59
CA MET A 416 0.21 1.60 -16.53
C MET A 416 1.19 0.45 -16.23
N LEU A 417 2.43 0.78 -15.89
CA LEU A 417 3.45 -0.14 -15.37
C LEU A 417 4.06 0.45 -14.10
N SER A 418 4.06 -0.31 -13.01
CA SER A 418 4.60 0.13 -11.72
C SER A 418 5.56 -0.91 -11.16
N THR A 419 6.70 -0.46 -10.60
CA THR A 419 7.75 -1.32 -10.04
C THR A 419 8.37 -0.73 -8.78
N ALA A 420 8.57 -1.56 -7.75
CA ALA A 420 9.50 -1.32 -6.65
C ALA A 420 10.93 -1.60 -7.13
N GLN A 421 11.68 -0.53 -7.40
CA GLN A 421 12.96 -0.57 -8.10
C GLN A 421 14.05 -1.24 -7.26
N ASP A 422 14.68 -2.28 -7.83
CA ASP A 422 15.83 -3.01 -7.26
C ASP A 422 15.64 -3.42 -5.78
N TRP A 423 14.40 -3.68 -5.37
CA TRP A 423 14.03 -3.85 -3.96
C TRP A 423 14.41 -5.23 -3.43
N ARG A 424 15.35 -5.28 -2.49
CA ARG A 424 15.75 -6.46 -1.70
C ARG A 424 15.93 -7.77 -2.50
N LYS A 425 16.49 -7.68 -3.72
CA LYS A 425 16.76 -8.86 -4.57
C LYS A 425 17.46 -9.98 -3.80
N GLY A 426 16.99 -11.21 -3.97
CA GLY A 426 17.57 -12.40 -3.36
C GLY A 426 17.45 -12.47 -1.84
N PHE A 427 16.60 -11.66 -1.21
CA PHE A 427 16.05 -11.93 0.12
C PHE A 427 14.81 -12.81 -0.04
N GLY A 428 14.42 -13.52 1.02
CA GLY A 428 13.08 -14.07 1.11
C GLY A 428 12.05 -12.94 1.12
N GLY A 429 10.86 -13.22 0.60
CA GLY A 429 9.70 -12.34 0.72
C GLY A 429 8.61 -12.92 1.59
N ASP A 430 7.60 -12.10 1.78
CA ASP A 430 6.26 -12.42 2.27
C ASP A 430 5.27 -11.72 1.34
N GLN A 431 4.26 -10.97 1.79
CA GLN A 431 3.12 -10.50 0.95
C GLN A 431 3.42 -9.33 -0.01
N GLN A 432 4.67 -9.03 -0.35
CA GLN A 432 4.97 -7.94 -1.28
C GLN A 432 4.55 -8.32 -2.72
N SER A 433 4.38 -7.30 -3.57
CA SER A 433 4.18 -7.40 -5.02
C SER A 433 5.13 -6.40 -5.71
N ILE A 434 6.14 -6.90 -6.42
CA ILE A 434 7.27 -6.06 -6.84
C ILE A 434 6.98 -5.25 -8.10
N TRP A 435 6.22 -5.77 -9.05
CA TRP A 435 5.84 -5.03 -10.24
C TRP A 435 4.50 -5.50 -10.79
N GLN A 436 3.80 -4.61 -11.50
CA GLN A 436 2.54 -4.93 -12.16
C GLN A 436 2.33 -4.07 -13.40
N ALA A 437 1.91 -4.72 -14.49
CA ALA A 437 1.32 -4.09 -15.66
C ALA A 437 -0.20 -4.10 -15.55
N THR A 438 -0.85 -2.97 -15.84
CA THR A 438 -2.30 -2.80 -15.75
C THR A 438 -2.80 -2.12 -17.01
N LEU A 439 -3.56 -2.83 -17.84
CA LEU A 439 -4.11 -2.33 -19.12
C LEU A 439 -5.61 -2.08 -19.06
N GLY A 440 -6.29 -2.67 -18.06
CA GLY A 440 -7.72 -2.53 -17.81
C GLY A 440 -8.07 -3.07 -16.44
N LYS A 441 -9.38 -3.15 -16.15
CA LYS A 441 -9.87 -3.55 -14.82
C LYS A 441 -9.36 -4.94 -14.41
N GLU A 442 -9.57 -5.96 -15.25
CA GLU A 442 -9.09 -7.33 -15.01
C GLU A 442 -7.87 -7.70 -15.86
N ALA A 443 -7.52 -6.86 -16.85
CA ALA A 443 -6.38 -7.06 -17.75
C ALA A 443 -5.07 -6.61 -17.10
N VAL A 444 -4.52 -7.45 -16.23
CA VAL A 444 -3.27 -7.21 -15.49
C VAL A 444 -2.23 -8.30 -15.75
N ALA A 445 -0.96 -7.99 -15.47
CA ALA A 445 0.12 -8.98 -15.50
C ALA A 445 1.22 -8.68 -14.47
N PHE A 446 1.75 -9.73 -13.84
CA PHE A 446 2.88 -9.67 -12.93
C PHE A 446 3.58 -11.03 -12.86
N THR A 447 4.78 -11.08 -12.28
CA THR A 447 5.49 -12.34 -12.01
C THR A 447 5.80 -12.50 -10.53
N THR A 448 5.77 -13.74 -10.06
CA THR A 448 6.21 -14.08 -8.71
C THR A 448 6.99 -15.40 -8.66
N HIS A 449 7.72 -15.58 -7.57
CA HIS A 449 8.30 -16.86 -7.19
C HIS A 449 7.45 -17.39 -6.02
N PRO A 450 6.65 -18.46 -6.20
CA PRO A 450 5.80 -18.97 -5.13
C PRO A 450 6.60 -19.40 -3.91
N GLY A 451 6.09 -19.14 -2.71
CA GLY A 451 6.69 -19.68 -1.47
C GLY A 451 6.44 -21.18 -1.32
N ASN A 452 5.27 -21.63 -1.79
CA ASN A 452 4.81 -23.01 -1.81
C ASN A 452 3.69 -23.15 -2.87
N GLU A 453 3.22 -24.37 -3.11
CA GLU A 453 2.20 -24.68 -4.13
C GLU A 453 0.74 -24.61 -3.61
N SER A 454 0.51 -24.01 -2.45
CA SER A 454 -0.82 -23.86 -1.84
C SER A 454 -1.44 -22.50 -2.16
N TRP A 455 -2.72 -22.49 -2.51
CA TRP A 455 -3.52 -21.27 -2.62
C TRP A 455 -4.00 -20.76 -1.26
N GLU A 456 -4.08 -21.65 -0.27
CA GLU A 456 -4.55 -21.35 1.07
C GLU A 456 -3.43 -21.45 2.12
N GLY A 457 -3.67 -20.88 3.31
CA GLY A 457 -2.76 -20.94 4.44
C GLY A 457 -1.79 -19.76 4.51
N ASP A 458 -0.71 -19.95 5.27
CA ASP A 458 0.24 -18.91 5.61
C ASP A 458 1.04 -18.41 4.40
N THR A 459 1.43 -17.14 4.46
CA THR A 459 2.21 -16.49 3.41
C THR A 459 3.72 -16.58 3.69
N PRO A 460 4.59 -16.53 2.65
CA PRO A 460 4.27 -16.50 1.23
C PRO A 460 3.75 -17.86 0.72
N ARG A 461 2.79 -17.81 -0.20
CA ARG A 461 2.11 -18.97 -0.79
C ARG A 461 2.14 -18.89 -2.32
N TYR A 462 1.22 -19.57 -3.01
CA TYR A 462 1.28 -19.69 -4.47
C TYR A 462 1.24 -18.34 -5.19
N TRP A 463 0.22 -17.52 -4.93
CA TRP A 463 0.08 -16.19 -5.56
C TRP A 463 0.30 -15.01 -4.62
N THR A 464 0.35 -15.25 -3.31
CA THR A 464 0.64 -14.20 -2.35
C THR A 464 2.11 -14.23 -1.96
N GLY A 465 2.80 -13.17 -2.36
CA GLY A 465 4.15 -12.93 -1.93
C GLY A 465 5.23 -13.65 -2.71
N TYR A 466 6.44 -13.71 -2.13
CA TYR A 466 7.62 -14.28 -2.77
C TYR A 466 8.37 -15.28 -1.87
N GLY A 467 8.65 -16.48 -2.37
CA GLY A 467 9.64 -17.39 -1.76
C GLY A 467 11.03 -16.75 -1.74
N THR A 468 11.43 -16.14 -2.86
CA THR A 468 12.67 -15.36 -3.02
C THR A 468 12.39 -14.17 -3.93
N MET A 469 12.77 -12.98 -3.48
CA MET A 469 12.52 -11.72 -4.18
C MET A 469 13.34 -11.59 -5.45
N PRO A 470 12.73 -11.10 -6.56
CA PRO A 470 13.46 -10.83 -7.78
C PRO A 470 14.35 -9.59 -7.66
N ARG A 471 15.26 -9.48 -8.61
CA ARG A 471 15.78 -8.20 -9.04
C ARG A 471 14.89 -7.63 -10.16
N ALA A 472 14.05 -6.65 -9.86
CA ALA A 472 13.22 -5.98 -10.85
C ALA A 472 13.62 -4.52 -11.06
N ILE A 473 13.85 -4.11 -12.31
CA ILE A 473 14.10 -2.71 -12.66
C ILE A 473 13.24 -2.31 -13.86
N GLN A 474 12.56 -1.17 -13.74
CA GLN A 474 11.73 -0.58 -14.78
C GLN A 474 12.38 0.65 -15.42
N VAL A 475 12.27 0.75 -16.74
CA VAL A 475 12.58 1.94 -17.54
C VAL A 475 11.35 2.26 -18.38
N GLU A 476 10.62 3.32 -18.00
CA GLU A 476 9.35 3.71 -18.62
C GLU A 476 8.38 2.52 -18.79
N ASN A 477 8.17 2.04 -20.01
CA ASN A 477 7.24 0.96 -20.38
C ASN A 477 7.88 -0.44 -20.42
N VAL A 478 9.13 -0.59 -19.97
CA VAL A 478 9.85 -1.88 -19.92
C VAL A 478 10.24 -2.21 -18.49
N VAL A 479 9.98 -3.44 -18.04
CA VAL A 479 10.53 -3.99 -16.79
C VAL A 479 11.30 -5.28 -17.08
N ILE A 480 12.47 -5.43 -16.47
CA ILE A 480 13.28 -6.65 -16.49
C ILE A 480 13.31 -7.18 -15.06
N SER A 481 12.91 -8.45 -14.88
CA SER A 481 12.88 -9.15 -13.59
C SER A 481 13.73 -10.41 -13.65
N LEU A 482 14.77 -10.46 -12.82
CA LEU A 482 15.68 -11.60 -12.70
C LEU A 482 15.39 -12.32 -11.39
N TYR A 483 15.28 -13.65 -11.43
CA TYR A 483 15.08 -14.48 -10.26
C TYR A 483 16.26 -15.42 -10.06
N ASP A 484 16.81 -15.42 -8.85
CA ASP A 484 17.83 -16.36 -8.36
C ASP A 484 17.21 -17.05 -7.14
N VAL A 485 16.50 -18.15 -7.36
CA VAL A 485 15.77 -18.85 -6.29
C VAL A 485 16.76 -19.40 -5.28
N ASP A 486 16.59 -19.07 -4.00
CA ASP A 486 17.49 -19.53 -2.95
C ASP A 486 17.29 -21.04 -2.70
N THR A 487 18.27 -21.83 -3.13
CA THR A 487 18.30 -23.30 -2.96
C THR A 487 18.94 -23.76 -1.65
N THR A 488 19.36 -22.83 -0.79
CA THR A 488 19.92 -23.16 0.52
C THR A 488 18.84 -23.60 1.51
N ALA A 489 19.24 -24.29 2.58
CA ALA A 489 18.30 -24.70 3.63
C ALA A 489 17.82 -23.47 4.43
N GLN A 490 16.64 -22.98 4.09
CA GLN A 490 15.94 -21.90 4.79
C GLN A 490 15.23 -22.44 6.06
N LEU A 491 15.08 -21.58 7.06
CA LEU A 491 14.35 -21.81 8.30
C LEU A 491 12.86 -21.51 8.17
N TYR A 492 12.51 -20.42 7.47
CA TYR A 492 11.12 -19.95 7.42
C TYR A 492 10.32 -20.61 6.28
N VAL A 493 10.79 -20.51 5.04
CA VAL A 493 10.17 -21.19 3.88
C VAL A 493 11.09 -22.29 3.35
N PRO A 494 10.98 -23.53 3.89
CA PRO A 494 11.78 -24.65 3.40
C PRO A 494 11.19 -25.22 2.10
N ASN A 495 12.06 -25.73 1.22
CA ASN A 495 11.69 -26.43 -0.03
C ASN A 495 10.87 -25.57 -1.00
N GLN A 496 11.34 -24.36 -1.28
CA GLN A 496 10.72 -23.48 -2.27
C GLN A 496 10.68 -24.16 -3.64
N PRO A 497 9.60 -23.99 -4.43
CA PRO A 497 9.53 -24.48 -5.80
C PRO A 497 10.67 -23.93 -6.66
N LEU A 498 11.20 -24.74 -7.58
CA LEU A 498 12.29 -24.32 -8.47
C LEU A 498 11.76 -23.85 -9.82
N TYR A 499 10.83 -22.91 -9.76
CA TYR A 499 10.25 -22.22 -10.91
C TYR A 499 9.73 -20.86 -10.48
N THR A 500 9.41 -20.04 -11.47
CA THR A 500 8.66 -18.80 -11.27
C THR A 500 7.47 -18.80 -12.21
N HIS A 501 6.45 -18.02 -11.90
CA HIS A 501 5.28 -17.95 -12.74
C HIS A 501 4.81 -16.52 -12.97
N ALA A 502 4.13 -16.33 -14.09
CA ALA A 502 3.43 -15.10 -14.43
C ALA A 502 1.93 -15.29 -14.28
N PHE A 503 1.28 -14.30 -13.70
CA PHE A 503 -0.16 -14.10 -13.86
C PHE A 503 -0.37 -13.29 -15.14
N LEU A 504 -1.11 -13.84 -16.10
CA LEU A 504 -1.53 -13.20 -17.34
C LEU A 504 -2.79 -13.92 -17.84
N ASP A 505 -3.97 -13.49 -17.38
CA ASP A 505 -5.24 -14.13 -17.73
C ASP A 505 -5.63 -13.93 -19.19
N LYS A 506 -5.49 -15.00 -19.97
CA LYS A 506 -5.76 -15.00 -21.39
C LYS A 506 -7.20 -14.61 -21.73
N SER A 507 -8.18 -14.85 -20.84
CA SER A 507 -9.59 -14.50 -21.11
C SER A 507 -9.89 -13.01 -20.97
N GLU A 508 -9.05 -12.27 -20.26
CA GLU A 508 -9.27 -10.86 -19.96
C GLU A 508 -8.72 -9.90 -21.03
N PHE A 509 -8.10 -10.44 -22.09
CA PHE A 509 -7.57 -9.69 -23.23
C PHE A 509 -8.37 -9.95 -24.51
N ASP A 510 -8.46 -8.94 -25.37
CA ASP A 510 -9.12 -9.06 -26.69
C ASP A 510 -8.41 -10.08 -27.60
N GLU A 511 -7.09 -10.14 -27.50
CA GLU A 511 -6.22 -11.07 -28.21
C GLU A 511 -5.06 -11.44 -27.29
N ALA A 512 -4.78 -12.74 -27.13
CA ALA A 512 -3.63 -13.23 -26.37
C ALA A 512 -3.07 -14.53 -26.96
N TYR A 513 -1.76 -14.56 -27.23
CA TYR A 513 -1.09 -15.74 -27.79
C TYR A 513 0.44 -15.71 -27.62
N LYS A 514 1.08 -16.88 -27.80
CA LYS A 514 2.53 -17.07 -27.69
C LYS A 514 3.18 -17.12 -29.08
N GLU A 515 4.30 -16.44 -29.26
CA GLU A 515 5.16 -16.54 -30.45
C GLU A 515 6.65 -16.47 -30.05
N GLY A 516 7.38 -17.57 -30.28
CA GLY A 516 8.73 -17.71 -29.75
C GLY A 516 8.72 -17.77 -28.23
N GLY A 517 9.60 -17.00 -27.57
CA GLY A 517 9.60 -16.85 -26.11
C GLY A 517 8.69 -15.71 -25.60
N TRP A 518 7.92 -15.07 -26.49
CA TRP A 518 7.07 -13.93 -26.14
C TRP A 518 5.59 -14.34 -26.05
N PHE A 519 4.94 -13.86 -25.01
CA PHE A 519 3.51 -13.89 -24.74
C PHE A 519 2.96 -12.50 -25.05
N PHE A 520 2.16 -12.40 -26.09
CA PHE A 520 1.56 -11.14 -26.52
C PHE A 520 0.11 -11.07 -26.09
N ALA A 521 -0.30 -9.91 -25.59
CA ALA A 521 -1.69 -9.63 -25.26
C ALA A 521 -2.10 -8.21 -25.68
N ARG A 522 -3.39 -8.01 -26.01
CA ARG A 522 -3.97 -6.71 -26.34
C ARG A 522 -5.27 -6.50 -25.57
N TYR A 523 -5.40 -5.33 -24.95
CA TYR A 523 -6.65 -4.86 -24.35
C TYR A 523 -6.96 -3.47 -24.89
N GLY A 524 -7.99 -3.33 -25.72
CA GLY A 524 -8.28 -2.09 -26.43
C GLY A 524 -7.06 -1.61 -27.24
N ASP A 525 -6.58 -0.41 -26.91
CA ASP A 525 -5.39 0.21 -27.51
C ASP A 525 -4.09 -0.05 -26.73
N GLY A 526 -4.13 -0.80 -25.62
CA GLY A 526 -2.96 -1.22 -24.85
C GLY A 526 -2.40 -2.57 -25.33
N TYR A 527 -1.08 -2.66 -25.47
CA TYR A 527 -0.35 -3.84 -25.94
C TYR A 527 0.65 -4.30 -24.90
N LEU A 528 0.78 -5.61 -24.72
CA LEU A 528 1.71 -6.24 -23.80
C LEU A 528 2.54 -7.30 -24.52
N ALA A 529 3.83 -7.32 -24.26
CA ALA A 529 4.75 -8.39 -24.62
C ALA A 529 5.51 -8.83 -23.36
N LEU A 530 5.25 -10.05 -22.90
CA LEU A 530 5.96 -10.68 -21.78
C LEU A 530 6.88 -11.77 -22.34
N TRP A 531 8.15 -11.76 -21.99
CA TRP A 531 9.13 -12.79 -22.37
C TRP A 531 9.50 -13.63 -21.16
N ALA A 532 9.68 -14.93 -21.38
CA ALA A 532 10.19 -15.87 -20.38
C ALA A 532 11.50 -16.51 -20.86
N SER A 533 12.46 -16.73 -19.95
CA SER A 533 13.71 -17.42 -20.27
C SER A 533 13.58 -18.90 -20.52
N ASP A 534 12.55 -19.52 -19.98
CA ASP A 534 12.23 -20.92 -20.26
C ASP A 534 11.58 -21.02 -21.66
N PRO A 535 12.23 -21.71 -22.63
CA PRO A 535 11.68 -21.87 -23.98
C PRO A 535 10.40 -22.72 -24.02
N ASP A 536 10.19 -23.58 -23.02
CA ASP A 536 9.08 -24.52 -22.95
C ASP A 536 7.86 -23.95 -22.20
N ALA A 537 8.02 -22.83 -21.48
CA ALA A 537 6.95 -22.12 -20.78
C ALA A 537 5.75 -21.84 -21.69
N ASP A 538 4.54 -22.21 -21.31
CA ASP A 538 3.30 -21.90 -22.03
C ASP A 538 2.18 -21.61 -21.03
N TRP A 539 1.06 -21.08 -21.49
CA TRP A 539 -0.13 -20.97 -20.65
C TRP A 539 -0.58 -22.35 -20.20
N LEU A 540 -0.80 -22.50 -18.90
CA LEU A 540 -1.45 -23.66 -18.34
C LEU A 540 -2.95 -23.60 -18.62
N VAL A 541 -3.52 -24.78 -18.90
CA VAL A 541 -4.98 -24.92 -18.98
C VAL A 541 -5.51 -24.83 -17.55
N ASN A 542 -6.41 -23.90 -17.28
CA ASN A 542 -7.07 -23.84 -15.98
C ASN A 542 -8.15 -24.92 -15.87
N ASP A 543 -7.90 -25.92 -15.03
CA ASP A 543 -8.87 -26.95 -14.65
C ASP A 543 -9.22 -26.94 -13.16
N ASP A 544 -8.85 -25.88 -12.44
CA ASP A 544 -9.14 -25.71 -11.03
C ASP A 544 -10.64 -25.45 -10.81
N PRO A 545 -11.37 -26.35 -10.10
CA PRO A 545 -12.78 -26.17 -9.85
C PRO A 545 -13.10 -25.00 -8.92
N ASP A 546 -12.17 -24.57 -8.09
CA ASP A 546 -12.34 -23.51 -7.08
C ASP A 546 -12.03 -22.11 -7.63
N HIS A 547 -11.31 -22.04 -8.76
CA HIS A 547 -10.92 -20.79 -9.44
C HIS A 547 -11.39 -20.74 -10.91
N GLN A 548 -12.61 -21.21 -11.17
CA GLN A 548 -13.24 -21.19 -12.51
C GLN A 548 -13.58 -19.78 -13.02
N ASP A 549 -13.52 -18.78 -12.14
CA ASP A 549 -13.67 -17.37 -12.51
C ASP A 549 -12.45 -16.84 -13.26
N LEU A 550 -11.30 -17.50 -13.14
CA LEU A 550 -10.08 -17.21 -13.91
C LEU A 550 -10.02 -18.06 -15.19
N GLY A 551 -9.49 -17.49 -16.26
CA GLY A 551 -9.16 -18.21 -17.50
C GLY A 551 -7.86 -19.00 -17.41
N ASP A 552 -7.25 -19.27 -18.56
CA ASP A 552 -5.88 -19.76 -18.65
C ASP A 552 -4.95 -18.61 -18.21
N HIS A 553 -4.70 -18.51 -16.91
CA HIS A 553 -4.11 -17.33 -16.27
C HIS A 553 -2.66 -17.46 -15.87
N GLU A 554 -2.12 -18.67 -15.90
CA GLU A 554 -0.79 -18.96 -15.40
C GLU A 554 0.16 -19.35 -16.52
N ILE A 555 1.38 -18.84 -16.45
CA ILE A 555 2.53 -19.29 -17.24
C ILE A 555 3.66 -19.65 -16.27
N ILE A 556 4.13 -20.89 -16.27
CA ILE A 556 5.28 -21.33 -15.48
C ILE A 556 6.55 -21.28 -16.33
N ALA A 557 7.62 -20.73 -15.76
CA ALA A 557 8.99 -20.86 -16.26
C ALA A 557 9.80 -21.70 -15.27
N ASP A 558 10.22 -22.89 -15.70
CA ASP A 558 10.96 -23.83 -14.87
C ASP A 558 12.43 -23.42 -14.70
N GLY A 559 12.96 -23.59 -13.49
CA GLY A 559 14.37 -23.41 -13.17
C GLY A 559 14.65 -22.65 -11.87
N GLU A 560 15.83 -22.90 -11.29
CA GLU A 560 16.38 -22.13 -10.17
C GLU A 560 16.62 -20.66 -10.56
N LYS A 561 16.94 -20.42 -11.83
CA LYS A 561 17.19 -19.10 -12.39
C LYS A 561 16.30 -18.84 -13.58
N THR A 562 15.47 -17.80 -13.47
CA THR A 562 14.55 -17.40 -14.53
C THR A 562 14.62 -15.89 -14.75
N ILE A 563 14.29 -15.48 -15.96
CA ILE A 563 14.27 -14.08 -16.38
C ILE A 563 12.95 -13.80 -17.09
N TRP A 564 12.34 -12.69 -16.69
CA TRP A 564 11.14 -12.15 -17.32
C TRP A 564 11.41 -10.74 -17.83
N ILE A 565 10.88 -10.42 -19.02
CA ILE A 565 10.91 -9.06 -19.58
C ILE A 565 9.50 -8.71 -20.00
N CYS A 566 8.94 -7.62 -19.47
CA CYS A 566 7.66 -7.09 -19.93
C CYS A 566 7.91 -5.75 -20.62
N GLU A 567 7.50 -5.64 -21.89
CA GLU A 567 7.43 -4.37 -22.62
C GLU A 567 5.98 -4.09 -22.99
N LEU A 568 5.52 -2.89 -22.64
CA LEU A 568 4.19 -2.41 -22.99
C LEU A 568 4.25 -1.46 -24.19
N GLY A 569 3.15 -1.37 -24.93
CA GLY A 569 2.97 -0.43 -26.02
C GLY A 569 1.53 0.01 -26.11
N GLY A 570 1.24 0.96 -26.99
CA GLY A 570 -0.15 1.31 -27.27
C GLY A 570 -0.35 1.93 -28.63
N GLY A 571 -1.61 2.16 -28.99
CA GLY A 571 -2.01 2.70 -30.29
C GLY A 571 -1.44 4.10 -30.62
N ALA A 572 -0.97 4.84 -29.60
CA ALA A 572 -0.26 6.10 -29.79
C ALA A 572 1.18 5.92 -30.31
N ASP A 573 1.81 4.79 -29.98
CA ASP A 573 3.22 4.50 -30.28
C ASP A 573 3.36 3.55 -31.49
N TYR A 574 2.37 2.68 -31.70
CA TYR A 574 2.37 1.68 -32.75
C TYR A 574 1.10 1.77 -33.60
N ALA A 575 1.26 1.62 -34.92
CA ALA A 575 0.14 1.71 -35.86
C ALA A 575 -0.90 0.59 -35.69
N SER A 576 -0.50 -0.54 -35.09
CA SER A 576 -1.36 -1.66 -34.75
C SER A 576 -0.64 -2.60 -33.77
N PHE A 577 -1.40 -3.54 -33.18
CA PHE A 577 -0.82 -4.63 -32.40
C PHE A 577 0.15 -5.50 -33.21
N ASP A 578 -0.15 -5.76 -34.49
CA ASP A 578 0.80 -6.46 -35.38
C ASP A 578 2.11 -5.69 -35.59
N ALA A 579 2.05 -4.35 -35.65
CA ALA A 579 3.25 -3.53 -35.75
C ALA A 579 4.09 -3.58 -34.46
N PHE A 580 3.43 -3.57 -33.30
CA PHE A 580 4.09 -3.76 -32.00
C PHE A 580 4.78 -5.13 -31.92
N LYS A 581 4.06 -6.22 -32.20
CA LYS A 581 4.62 -7.58 -32.21
C LYS A 581 5.78 -7.70 -33.19
N GLY A 582 5.62 -7.14 -34.39
CA GLY A 582 6.69 -7.12 -35.40
C GLY A 582 7.95 -6.39 -34.93
N ALA A 583 7.80 -5.30 -34.17
CA ALA A 583 8.94 -4.58 -33.58
C ALA A 583 9.62 -5.40 -32.47
N ILE A 584 8.85 -6.01 -31.56
CA ILE A 584 9.36 -6.86 -30.48
C ILE A 584 10.09 -8.09 -31.05
N LEU A 585 9.52 -8.78 -32.04
CA LEU A 585 10.13 -9.96 -32.64
C LEU A 585 11.38 -9.64 -33.48
N ALA A 586 11.50 -8.40 -33.96
CA ALA A 586 12.68 -7.92 -34.69
C ALA A 586 13.79 -7.41 -33.76
N ALA A 587 13.47 -7.11 -32.50
CA ALA A 587 14.40 -6.60 -31.51
C ALA A 587 15.44 -7.67 -31.11
N PRO A 588 16.74 -7.38 -31.22
CA PRO A 588 17.77 -8.26 -30.68
C PRO A 588 17.60 -8.47 -29.17
N LEU A 589 17.60 -9.74 -28.76
CA LEU A 589 17.57 -10.16 -27.37
C LEU A 589 18.61 -11.27 -27.16
N SER A 590 19.55 -11.03 -26.26
CA SER A 590 20.53 -12.02 -25.81
C SER A 590 20.40 -12.17 -24.30
N VAL A 591 20.12 -13.38 -23.85
CA VAL A 591 19.91 -13.71 -22.43
C VAL A 591 20.75 -14.91 -22.05
N ASP A 592 21.34 -14.86 -20.86
CA ASP A 592 21.97 -15.99 -20.19
C ASP A 592 21.30 -16.12 -18.80
N ALA A 593 20.38 -17.08 -18.68
CA ALA A 593 19.62 -17.31 -17.45
C ALA A 593 20.54 -17.80 -16.31
N GLU A 594 21.54 -18.64 -16.61
CA GLU A 594 22.48 -19.14 -15.62
C GLU A 594 23.36 -18.03 -15.03
N ALA A 595 23.80 -17.10 -15.88
CA ALA A 595 24.55 -15.92 -15.47
C ALA A 595 23.65 -14.76 -14.99
N LEU A 596 22.33 -14.89 -15.13
CA LEU A 596 21.33 -13.84 -14.89
C LEU A 596 21.69 -12.52 -15.59
N THR A 597 21.88 -12.57 -16.91
CA THR A 597 22.21 -11.39 -17.73
C THR A 597 21.26 -11.23 -18.92
N VAL A 598 20.91 -9.98 -19.19
CA VAL A 598 20.04 -9.54 -20.28
C VAL A 598 20.71 -8.43 -21.08
N ASP A 599 20.71 -8.59 -22.40
CA ASP A 599 21.04 -7.57 -23.39
C ASP A 599 19.87 -7.47 -24.37
N TYR A 600 19.01 -6.47 -24.15
CA TYR A 600 17.77 -6.27 -24.89
C TYR A 600 17.78 -4.94 -25.63
N GLU A 601 17.72 -4.97 -26.96
CA GLU A 601 17.55 -3.79 -27.80
C GLU A 601 16.06 -3.46 -27.92
N SER A 602 15.48 -2.90 -26.85
CA SER A 602 14.05 -2.54 -26.78
C SER A 602 13.67 -1.61 -27.94
N PRO A 603 12.59 -1.88 -28.68
CA PRO A 603 12.15 -1.02 -29.76
C PRO A 603 11.69 0.36 -29.28
N SER A 604 11.35 0.50 -27.99
CA SER A 604 10.93 1.77 -27.39
C SER A 604 12.03 2.45 -26.56
N GLN A 605 12.85 1.67 -25.82
CA GLN A 605 13.79 2.21 -24.83
C GLN A 605 15.28 2.12 -25.22
N GLY A 606 15.60 1.60 -26.41
CA GLY A 606 16.99 1.40 -26.82
C GLY A 606 17.64 0.21 -26.12
N ARG A 607 18.97 0.20 -26.03
CA ARG A 607 19.70 -0.96 -25.50
C ARG A 607 19.67 -0.97 -23.97
N LEU A 608 19.06 -2.00 -23.39
CA LEU A 608 19.01 -2.27 -21.96
C LEU A 608 19.93 -3.44 -21.60
N LEU A 609 20.93 -3.16 -20.77
CA LEU A 609 21.85 -4.15 -20.21
C LEU A 609 21.61 -4.30 -18.71
N MET A 610 21.24 -5.48 -18.26
CA MET A 610 21.03 -5.77 -16.84
C MET A 610 21.64 -7.12 -16.48
N GLY A 611 22.36 -7.17 -15.36
CA GLY A 611 22.82 -8.41 -14.75
C GLY A 611 22.18 -8.61 -13.38
N TRP A 612 22.51 -9.70 -12.69
CA TRP A 612 22.17 -9.84 -11.27
C TRP A 612 22.80 -8.72 -10.45
N ASP A 613 24.03 -8.31 -10.76
CA ASP A 613 24.77 -7.25 -10.09
C ASP A 613 25.03 -6.03 -10.99
N GLY A 614 25.41 -4.91 -10.36
CA GLY A 614 25.71 -3.64 -11.03
C GLY A 614 24.46 -2.90 -11.52
N PRO A 615 24.58 -1.67 -12.05
CA PRO A 615 23.44 -0.90 -12.52
C PRO A 615 22.83 -1.51 -13.80
N LEU A 616 21.53 -1.27 -14.01
CA LEU A 616 20.95 -1.39 -15.35
C LEU A 616 21.49 -0.24 -16.21
N MET A 617 21.94 -0.54 -17.43
CA MET A 617 22.44 0.46 -18.37
C MET A 617 21.45 0.62 -19.54
N GLN A 618 20.99 1.85 -19.78
CA GLN A 618 20.22 2.25 -20.96
C GLN A 618 21.14 3.02 -21.91
N ASP A 619 21.37 2.50 -23.12
CA ASP A 619 22.26 3.10 -24.13
C ASP A 619 23.67 3.46 -23.59
N GLY A 620 24.16 2.66 -22.64
CA GLY A 620 25.46 2.87 -21.99
C GLY A 620 25.46 3.89 -20.85
N VAL A 621 24.29 4.36 -20.41
CA VAL A 621 24.11 5.23 -19.23
C VAL A 621 23.43 4.44 -18.12
N ALA A 622 23.96 4.51 -16.90
CA ALA A 622 23.33 3.86 -15.75
C ALA A 622 21.97 4.52 -15.44
N VAL A 623 20.94 3.69 -15.24
CA VAL A 623 19.62 4.15 -14.80
C VAL A 623 19.65 4.39 -13.30
N ASP A 624 19.13 5.54 -12.88
CA ASP A 624 18.97 5.87 -11.47
C ASP A 624 17.69 5.25 -10.94
N VAL A 625 17.83 4.44 -9.90
CA VAL A 625 16.77 3.58 -9.33
C VAL A 625 16.61 3.78 -7.82
N ALA A 626 17.35 4.72 -7.24
CA ALA A 626 17.43 4.90 -5.80
C ALA A 626 17.30 6.38 -5.41
N ASP A 627 17.14 6.62 -4.10
CA ASP A 627 17.13 7.94 -3.48
C ASP A 627 16.17 8.96 -4.14
N TYR A 628 15.02 8.48 -4.61
CA TYR A 628 13.98 9.35 -5.13
C TYR A 628 13.51 10.35 -4.06
N PRO A 629 13.02 11.53 -4.46
CA PRO A 629 12.25 12.40 -3.58
C PRO A 629 10.98 11.70 -3.06
N ARG A 630 10.33 12.24 -2.02
CA ARG A 630 9.04 11.71 -1.54
C ARG A 630 8.00 11.68 -2.67
N TYR A 631 8.04 12.69 -3.54
CA TYR A 631 7.32 12.73 -4.81
C TYR A 631 8.15 13.45 -5.88
N ASP A 632 8.18 12.92 -7.10
CA ASP A 632 8.59 13.60 -8.33
C ASP A 632 7.70 13.14 -9.49
N ASN A 633 6.75 14.02 -9.87
CA ASN A 633 5.78 13.77 -10.92
C ASN A 633 5.30 15.09 -11.55
N PRO A 634 4.53 15.05 -12.66
CA PRO A 634 4.07 16.26 -13.36
C PRO A 634 3.23 17.23 -12.53
N TYR A 635 2.66 16.77 -11.41
CA TYR A 635 1.77 17.57 -10.57
C TYR A 635 2.51 18.23 -9.40
N GLY A 636 3.66 17.69 -8.98
CA GLY A 636 4.37 18.19 -7.81
C GLY A 636 5.67 17.46 -7.52
N THR A 637 6.51 18.12 -6.73
CA THR A 637 7.76 17.56 -6.20
C THR A 637 7.82 17.82 -4.69
N SER A 638 8.39 16.87 -3.93
CA SER A 638 8.67 17.01 -2.50
C SER A 638 9.96 16.30 -2.15
N ASP A 639 10.85 16.97 -1.41
CA ASP A 639 12.07 16.34 -0.89
C ASP A 639 11.77 15.13 0.00
N PHE A 640 12.79 14.32 0.26
CA PHE A 640 12.73 13.23 1.24
C PHE A 640 13.73 13.51 2.38
N PRO A 641 13.29 13.55 3.66
CA PRO A 641 11.91 13.41 4.13
C PRO A 641 10.97 14.51 3.63
N GLY A 642 9.70 14.19 3.46
CA GLY A 642 8.68 15.16 3.06
C GLY A 642 8.40 16.17 4.16
N GLU A 643 8.92 17.39 4.05
CA GLU A 643 8.56 18.49 4.96
C GLU A 643 7.33 19.24 4.44
N VAL A 644 7.35 19.58 3.15
CA VAL A 644 6.29 20.30 2.45
C VAL A 644 5.94 19.53 1.18
N ILE A 645 4.71 19.03 1.12
CA ILE A 645 4.19 18.31 -0.05
C ILE A 645 3.24 19.24 -0.79
N SER A 646 3.40 19.41 -2.09
CA SER A 646 2.58 20.33 -2.88
C SER A 646 2.24 19.77 -4.25
N PHE A 647 0.98 19.88 -4.63
CA PHE A 647 0.47 19.47 -5.94
C PHE A 647 -0.29 20.60 -6.62
N ARG A 648 -0.15 20.69 -7.94
CA ARG A 648 -0.86 21.65 -8.79
C ARG A 648 -1.24 20.99 -10.10
N HIS A 649 -2.53 21.03 -10.42
CA HIS A 649 -3.03 20.55 -11.70
C HIS A 649 -4.33 21.27 -12.07
N ARG A 650 -4.51 21.63 -13.34
CA ARG A 650 -5.71 22.34 -13.87
C ARG A 650 -6.17 23.53 -13.02
N GLY A 651 -5.21 24.32 -12.53
CA GLY A 651 -5.46 25.49 -11.68
C GLY A 651 -5.94 25.19 -10.26
N GLN A 652 -5.98 23.92 -9.85
CA GLN A 652 -6.23 23.45 -8.50
C GLN A 652 -4.91 23.22 -7.77
N SER A 653 -4.90 23.36 -6.45
CA SER A 653 -3.69 23.21 -5.65
C SER A 653 -3.96 22.67 -4.25
N LEU A 654 -3.02 21.85 -3.80
CA LEU A 654 -2.86 21.39 -2.43
C LEU A 654 -1.44 21.71 -1.99
N ARG A 655 -1.29 22.32 -0.82
CA ARG A 655 0.00 22.43 -0.12
C ARG A 655 -0.17 21.97 1.32
N LEU A 656 0.65 21.01 1.70
CA LEU A 656 0.74 20.44 3.03
C LEU A 656 2.08 20.83 3.63
N ASP A 657 2.09 21.28 4.88
CA ASP A 657 3.31 21.60 5.64
C ASP A 657 3.10 21.18 7.09
N PHE A 658 3.69 20.02 7.41
CA PHE A 658 3.38 19.27 8.63
C PHE A 658 3.92 19.97 9.88
N ALA A 659 5.13 20.55 9.78
CA ALA A 659 5.74 21.28 10.89
C ALA A 659 4.91 22.52 11.28
N ASN A 660 4.36 23.23 10.30
CA ASN A 660 3.50 24.39 10.55
C ASN A 660 2.02 24.05 10.70
N ARG A 661 1.64 22.77 10.52
CA ARG A 661 0.25 22.26 10.58
C ARG A 661 -0.67 23.01 9.61
N THR A 662 -0.16 23.35 8.44
CA THR A 662 -0.93 24.09 7.44
C THR A 662 -1.32 23.19 6.28
N ARG A 663 -2.64 23.12 6.04
CA ARG A 663 -3.26 22.49 4.89
C ARG A 663 -3.91 23.57 4.03
N GLU A 664 -3.27 23.94 2.93
CA GLU A 664 -3.72 24.98 2.02
C GLU A 664 -4.34 24.36 0.77
N VAL A 665 -5.64 24.55 0.60
CA VAL A 665 -6.41 24.02 -0.52
C VAL A 665 -7.16 25.15 -1.18
N ASN A 666 -7.06 25.28 -2.49
CA ASN A 666 -7.77 26.35 -3.19
C ASN A 666 -9.23 26.00 -3.52
N ARG A 667 -9.55 24.71 -3.63
CA ARG A 667 -10.89 24.19 -3.85
C ARG A 667 -11.01 22.74 -3.39
N PHE A 668 -12.12 22.42 -2.77
CA PHE A 668 -12.52 21.06 -2.43
C PHE A 668 -13.47 20.47 -3.46
N LEU A 669 -13.63 19.16 -3.40
CA LEU A 669 -14.73 18.46 -4.02
C LEU A 669 -16.09 19.06 -3.59
N ASP A 670 -17.04 19.05 -4.52
CA ASP A 670 -18.34 19.75 -4.42
C ASP A 670 -19.44 18.96 -3.70
#